data_AF-A0A1G5BCT7-F1
#
_entry.id   AF-A0A1G5BCT7-F1
#
_cell.length_a   1.000
_cell.length_b   1.000
_cell.length_c   1.000
_cell.angle_alpha   90.00
_cell.angle_beta   90.00
_cell.angle_gamma   90.00
#
_symmetry.space_group_name_H-M   'P 1'
#
loop_
_entity.id
_entity.type
_entity.pdbx_description
1 polymer ?
#
loop_
_entity_poly.entity_id
_entity_poly.type
_entity_poly.pdbx_seq_one_letter_code
_entity_poly.pdbx_strand_id
1 'polypeptide(L)'
;MMNPRSLLLENFLINNKGVFYGLGIEMSFFKMFFFFLSCLIILILFYTGKILKETKQKKRAFKKTKKETIKEVLLISAVVGYFGICIFSSTNYLFGISKWELINATYGNWIFLSFIALISTLFVYLLFIHALFSSEKEGEKNYAAIISLSIINGLMNTMIILTINETFNTELKYSSYLLMFFIFFVIFFVFTQKVLQEKLIKNASLLINEKRKLIVDGITDSSYEKVEKIGSSKIYTVLNSDTEAISKSPELVVTGFSSLLTIIFCMGYLGYQNFYGFVGSLSIIVLNLSFSIFVNKKASKYWTKNREMKDRYFSYTTHMLHGFRELILNKHKKSEYVAEMKNCANETTNYNVKASIKILNYNLYNITMYNIIFAVVVFIFPILLTGINVANLRETLFIVFYMLGPFQILINSISQLESLKVNMKQINDLILLLQKSEDSKSDIDIQENKPRRSPSKIELDLENIEYSYFVSDKNNNKTEFKLGPINMSIRSGEILMIIGGNGSGKSTLSKIMTGLYNPQGGVVKLNGEKASMEELNECFSAIFSDLHLFNKLYGIDINTNKGTINDLLKLMKMESKVFIDSNGNINSNELSTGQKKRLAYIISCLENKPLILLDEWAAEQDPEFKAFFYEELLSILKSQGKGIIVVTHDDQYFSVADRVIKLESGQIKHNHYMMV
;
A
#
# COMPACT_ATOMS: atom_id res chain seq x y z
N MET A 1 34.55 -72.85 -23.53
CA MET A 1 33.08 -72.80 -23.51
C MET A 1 32.65 -71.50 -22.83
N MET A 2 32.24 -70.49 -23.59
CA MET A 2 31.65 -69.29 -23.01
C MET A 2 30.34 -69.64 -22.30
N ASN A 3 30.13 -69.07 -21.13
CA ASN A 3 28.93 -69.28 -20.31
C ASN A 3 27.69 -68.82 -21.09
N PRO A 4 26.64 -69.63 -21.27
CA PRO A 4 25.46 -69.28 -22.09
C PRO A 4 24.77 -67.97 -21.64
N ARG A 5 24.92 -67.56 -20.38
CA ARG A 5 24.46 -66.24 -19.89
C ARG A 5 25.25 -65.06 -20.45
N SER A 6 26.56 -65.22 -20.66
CA SER A 6 27.41 -64.14 -21.23
C SER A 6 27.11 -63.90 -22.70
N LEU A 7 26.88 -64.96 -23.48
CA LEU A 7 26.46 -64.89 -24.88
C LEU A 7 25.05 -64.30 -25.05
N LEU A 8 24.13 -64.59 -24.12
CA LEU A 8 22.80 -63.95 -24.09
C LEU A 8 22.88 -62.47 -23.74
N LEU A 9 23.73 -62.06 -22.79
CA LEU A 9 23.92 -60.66 -22.44
C LEU A 9 24.58 -59.87 -23.57
N GLU A 10 25.57 -60.48 -24.22
CA GLU A 10 26.33 -59.86 -25.31
C GLU A 10 25.45 -59.72 -26.57
N ASN A 11 24.69 -60.76 -26.94
CA ASN A 11 23.69 -60.67 -28.02
C ASN A 11 22.54 -59.71 -27.69
N PHE A 12 22.13 -59.59 -26.42
CA PHE A 12 21.11 -58.63 -25.99
C PHE A 12 21.61 -57.18 -26.04
N LEU A 13 22.86 -56.94 -25.63
CA LEU A 13 23.51 -55.63 -25.72
C LEU A 13 23.79 -55.23 -27.17
N ILE A 14 24.16 -56.18 -28.04
CA ILE A 14 24.41 -55.93 -29.47
C ILE A 14 23.09 -55.62 -30.20
N ASN A 15 22.01 -56.37 -29.95
CA ASN A 15 20.71 -56.14 -30.60
C ASN A 15 19.97 -54.87 -30.10
N ASN A 16 20.26 -54.40 -28.88
CA ASN A 16 19.61 -53.22 -28.30
C ASN A 16 20.49 -51.97 -28.28
N LYS A 17 21.64 -51.94 -28.97
CA LYS A 17 22.52 -50.76 -29.05
C LYS A 17 21.80 -49.47 -29.47
N GLY A 18 20.78 -49.57 -30.34
CA GLY A 18 19.92 -48.43 -30.72
C GLY A 18 18.98 -47.94 -29.60
N VAL A 19 18.51 -48.86 -28.73
CA VAL A 19 17.69 -48.54 -27.55
C VAL A 19 18.54 -47.82 -26.50
N PHE A 20 19.81 -48.20 -26.33
CA PHE A 20 20.74 -47.53 -25.42
C PHE A 20 21.12 -46.10 -25.85
N TYR A 21 21.16 -45.79 -27.15
CA TYR A 21 21.36 -44.42 -27.64
C TYR A 21 20.12 -43.53 -27.44
N GLY A 22 18.91 -44.08 -27.59
CA GLY A 22 17.65 -43.37 -27.25
C GLY A 22 17.50 -43.09 -25.74
N LEU A 23 17.88 -44.07 -24.90
CA LEU A 23 17.99 -43.94 -23.44
C LEU A 23 18.93 -42.80 -22.99
N GLY A 24 19.91 -42.41 -23.82
CA GLY A 24 20.83 -41.31 -23.53
C GLY A 24 20.17 -39.93 -23.51
N ILE A 25 19.17 -39.71 -24.38
CA ILE A 25 18.37 -38.48 -24.45
C ILE A 25 17.30 -38.50 -23.35
N GLU A 26 16.66 -39.65 -23.11
CA GLU A 26 15.69 -39.83 -22.02
C GLU A 26 16.32 -39.63 -20.63
N MET A 27 17.55 -40.10 -20.42
CA MET A 27 18.30 -39.85 -19.18
C MET A 27 18.69 -38.37 -19.00
N SER A 28 18.86 -37.60 -20.08
CA SER A 28 19.26 -36.18 -20.01
C SER A 28 18.17 -35.32 -19.37
N PHE A 29 16.92 -35.49 -19.82
CA PHE A 29 15.74 -34.81 -19.28
C PHE A 29 15.61 -35.05 -17.78
N PHE A 30 15.66 -36.32 -17.36
CA PHE A 30 15.61 -36.69 -15.96
C PHE A 30 16.81 -36.16 -15.17
N LYS A 31 18.05 -36.30 -15.67
CA LYS A 31 19.26 -35.80 -14.99
C LYS A 31 19.20 -34.30 -14.70
N MET A 32 18.69 -33.49 -15.63
CA MET A 32 18.54 -32.05 -15.42
C MET A 32 17.45 -31.73 -14.39
N PHE A 33 16.29 -32.41 -14.45
CA PHE A 33 15.27 -32.32 -13.40
C PHE A 33 15.84 -32.68 -12.02
N PHE A 34 16.61 -33.77 -11.94
CA PHE A 34 17.28 -34.22 -10.73
C PHE A 34 18.30 -33.21 -10.19
N PHE A 35 19.09 -32.61 -11.07
CA PHE A 35 20.08 -31.59 -10.69
C PHE A 35 19.40 -30.38 -10.04
N PHE A 36 18.39 -29.80 -10.70
CA PHE A 36 17.69 -28.63 -10.16
C PHE A 36 16.92 -28.94 -8.88
N LEU A 37 16.31 -30.13 -8.79
CA LEU A 37 15.60 -30.55 -7.59
C LEU A 37 16.57 -30.77 -6.42
N SER A 38 17.76 -31.33 -6.66
CA SER A 38 18.77 -31.58 -5.62
C SER A 38 19.25 -30.30 -4.91
N CYS A 39 19.45 -29.21 -5.66
CA CYS A 39 19.82 -27.91 -5.10
C CYS A 39 18.68 -27.29 -4.27
N LEU A 40 17.42 -27.51 -4.67
CA LEU A 40 16.23 -27.04 -3.96
C LEU A 40 15.98 -27.78 -2.65
N ILE A 41 16.30 -29.07 -2.58
CA ILE A 41 16.09 -29.93 -1.40
C ILE A 41 16.78 -29.38 -0.17
N ILE A 42 18.03 -28.95 -0.28
CA ILE A 42 18.83 -28.45 0.85
C ILE A 42 18.19 -27.20 1.44
N LEU A 43 17.73 -26.30 0.57
CA LEU A 43 17.02 -25.08 0.94
C LEU A 43 15.69 -25.39 1.64
N ILE A 44 14.89 -26.30 1.07
CA ILE A 44 13.58 -26.67 1.63
C ILE A 44 13.77 -27.34 2.99
N LEU A 45 14.68 -28.31 3.12
CA LEU A 45 14.95 -29.00 4.39
C LEU A 45 15.40 -28.04 5.49
N PHE A 46 16.29 -27.10 5.16
CA PHE A 46 16.73 -26.07 6.10
C PHE A 46 15.57 -25.22 6.62
N TYR A 47 14.68 -24.75 5.72
CA TYR A 47 13.54 -23.92 6.11
C TYR A 47 12.44 -24.71 6.84
N THR A 48 12.15 -25.94 6.44
CA THR A 48 11.21 -26.81 7.17
C THR A 48 11.71 -27.08 8.58
N GLY A 49 13.01 -27.36 8.75
CA GLY A 49 13.64 -27.52 10.05
C GLY A 49 13.55 -26.26 10.91
N LYS A 50 13.75 -25.08 10.33
CA LYS A 50 13.59 -23.79 11.02
C LYS A 50 12.14 -23.57 11.48
N ILE A 51 11.16 -23.79 10.61
CA ILE A 51 9.73 -23.63 10.95
C ILE A 51 9.32 -24.60 12.07
N LEU A 52 9.73 -25.87 11.99
CA LEU A 52 9.46 -26.87 13.02
C LEU A 52 10.13 -26.54 14.36
N LYS A 53 11.35 -25.97 14.34
CA LYS A 53 12.03 -25.49 15.55
C LYS A 53 11.29 -24.30 16.16
N GLU A 54 10.79 -23.37 15.35
CA GLU A 54 10.05 -22.19 15.80
C GLU A 54 8.65 -22.52 16.33
N THR A 55 7.94 -23.48 15.74
CA THR A 55 6.66 -23.99 16.27
C THR A 55 6.87 -24.72 17.60
N LYS A 56 7.92 -25.55 17.71
CA LYS A 56 8.29 -26.22 18.97
C LYS A 56 8.67 -25.21 20.07
N GLN A 57 9.22 -24.05 19.70
CA GLN A 57 9.52 -22.92 20.60
C GLN A 57 8.30 -22.03 20.92
N LYS A 58 7.07 -22.40 20.51
CA LYS A 58 5.83 -21.60 20.66
C LYS A 58 5.88 -20.19 20.06
N LYS A 59 6.82 -19.90 19.15
CA LYS A 59 6.93 -18.61 18.45
C LYS A 59 5.94 -18.48 17.28
N ARG A 60 5.25 -19.57 16.93
CA ARG A 60 4.24 -19.65 15.86
C ARG A 60 3.00 -20.38 16.38
N ALA A 61 1.81 -19.88 16.07
CA ALA A 61 0.54 -20.47 16.49
C ALA A 61 -0.16 -21.14 15.29
N PHE A 62 -0.70 -22.34 15.49
CA PHE A 62 -1.53 -23.01 14.49
C PHE A 62 -2.95 -22.44 14.53
N LYS A 63 -3.36 -21.71 13.48
CA LYS A 63 -4.70 -21.11 13.40
C LYS A 63 -5.76 -22.02 12.75
N LYS A 64 -5.36 -23.10 12.06
CA LYS A 64 -6.30 -23.99 11.34
C LYS A 64 -7.01 -24.98 12.26
N THR A 65 -8.25 -25.31 11.91
CA THR A 65 -9.01 -26.35 12.61
C THR A 65 -8.47 -27.75 12.31
N LYS A 66 -8.66 -28.69 13.24
CA LYS A 66 -8.23 -30.09 13.09
C LYS A 66 -8.77 -30.73 11.81
N LYS A 67 -9.98 -30.35 11.37
CA LYS A 67 -10.66 -30.85 10.17
C LYS A 67 -10.02 -30.36 8.86
N GLU A 68 -9.60 -29.10 8.80
CA GLU A 68 -8.90 -28.52 7.64
C GLU A 68 -7.51 -29.12 7.49
N THR A 69 -6.81 -29.31 8.62
CA THR A 69 -5.49 -29.93 8.67
C THR A 69 -5.51 -31.35 8.10
N ILE A 70 -6.53 -32.15 8.46
CA ILE A 70 -6.71 -33.52 7.95
C ILE A 70 -7.00 -33.54 6.44
N LYS A 71 -7.85 -32.64 5.93
CA LYS A 71 -8.15 -32.54 4.48
C LYS A 71 -6.89 -32.25 3.66
N GLU A 72 -6.05 -31.33 4.14
CA GLU A 72 -4.80 -30.98 3.46
C GLU A 72 -3.79 -32.12 3.48
N VAL A 73 -3.62 -32.79 4.62
CA VAL A 73 -2.73 -33.95 4.72
C VAL A 73 -3.20 -35.08 3.81
N LEU A 74 -4.51 -35.33 3.70
CA LEU A 74 -5.06 -36.31 2.76
C LEU A 74 -4.78 -35.92 1.30
N LEU A 75 -4.94 -34.64 0.94
CA LEU A 75 -4.65 -34.15 -0.40
C LEU A 75 -3.16 -34.27 -0.74
N ILE A 76 -2.28 -33.92 0.20
CA ILE A 76 -0.82 -34.10 0.10
C ILE A 76 -0.49 -35.58 -0.12
N SER A 77 -1.08 -36.47 0.67
CA SER A 77 -0.88 -37.92 0.56
C SER A 77 -1.32 -38.45 -0.80
N ALA A 78 -2.45 -37.96 -1.32
CA ALA A 78 -2.94 -38.31 -2.65
C ALA A 78 -2.02 -37.82 -3.77
N VAL A 79 -1.49 -36.60 -3.68
CA VAL A 79 -0.54 -36.04 -4.66
C VAL A 79 0.77 -36.81 -4.66
N VAL A 80 1.32 -37.12 -3.49
CA VAL A 80 2.53 -37.95 -3.37
C VAL A 80 2.28 -39.37 -3.89
N GLY A 81 1.12 -39.95 -3.58
CA GLY A 81 0.70 -41.25 -4.09
C GLY A 81 0.62 -41.26 -5.62
N TYR A 82 -0.01 -40.26 -6.23
CA TYR A 82 -0.09 -40.14 -7.68
C TYR A 82 1.30 -39.95 -8.33
N PHE A 83 2.16 -39.13 -7.74
CA PHE A 83 3.55 -38.97 -8.22
C PHE A 83 4.34 -40.28 -8.10
N GLY A 84 4.15 -41.02 -7.02
CA GLY A 84 4.73 -42.36 -6.84
C GLY A 84 4.26 -43.35 -7.90
N ILE A 85 2.97 -43.33 -8.27
CA ILE A 85 2.42 -44.14 -9.37
C ILE A 85 3.04 -43.72 -10.71
N CYS A 86 3.17 -42.41 -10.96
CA CYS A 86 3.81 -41.89 -12.17
C CYS A 86 5.27 -42.37 -12.26
N ILE A 87 6.03 -42.26 -11.17
CA ILE A 87 7.40 -42.78 -11.13
C ILE A 87 7.44 -44.29 -11.36
N PHE A 88 6.58 -45.05 -10.68
CA PHE A 88 6.58 -46.50 -10.76
C PHE A 88 6.23 -47.00 -12.18
N SER A 89 5.25 -46.37 -12.83
CA SER A 89 4.84 -46.70 -14.20
C SER A 89 5.92 -46.37 -15.24
N SER A 90 6.78 -45.38 -14.97
CA SER A 90 7.94 -45.03 -15.83
C SER A 90 8.90 -46.19 -16.01
N THR A 91 9.19 -46.87 -14.92
CA THR A 91 10.26 -47.86 -14.82
C THR A 91 9.94 -49.14 -15.56
N ASN A 92 8.68 -49.55 -15.57
CA ASN A 92 8.24 -50.75 -16.29
C ASN A 92 8.35 -50.58 -17.82
N TYR A 93 8.33 -49.35 -18.33
CA TYR A 93 8.35 -49.07 -19.77
C TYR A 93 9.70 -48.51 -20.27
N LEU A 94 10.39 -47.65 -19.51
CA LEU A 94 11.74 -47.13 -19.85
C LEU A 94 12.77 -48.26 -20.01
N PHE A 95 12.65 -49.31 -19.21
CA PHE A 95 13.59 -50.44 -19.24
C PHE A 95 13.05 -51.65 -20.02
N GLY A 96 11.81 -51.61 -20.53
CA GLY A 96 11.18 -52.70 -21.29
C GLY A 96 11.12 -54.06 -20.58
N ILE A 97 11.43 -54.11 -19.28
CA ILE A 97 11.59 -55.34 -18.50
C ILE A 97 10.58 -55.29 -17.37
N SER A 98 9.66 -56.26 -17.35
CA SER A 98 8.55 -56.34 -16.38
C SER A 98 8.94 -56.68 -14.95
N LYS A 99 10.24 -56.81 -14.64
CA LYS A 99 10.73 -57.20 -13.30
C LYS A 99 11.87 -56.29 -12.82
N TRP A 100 11.60 -55.56 -11.73
CA TRP A 100 12.55 -54.75 -10.96
C TRP A 100 13.84 -55.49 -10.57
N GLU A 101 13.79 -56.82 -10.47
CA GLU A 101 14.95 -57.68 -10.21
C GLU A 101 16.06 -57.52 -11.25
N LEU A 102 15.72 -57.29 -12.53
CA LEU A 102 16.73 -57.15 -13.59
C LEU A 102 17.37 -55.76 -13.60
N ILE A 103 16.59 -54.72 -13.28
CA ILE A 103 17.05 -53.31 -13.18
C ILE A 103 18.02 -53.17 -12.01
N ASN A 104 17.71 -53.78 -10.86
CA ASN A 104 18.63 -53.86 -9.72
C ASN A 104 19.90 -54.65 -10.04
N ALA A 105 19.83 -55.68 -10.90
CA ALA A 105 20.99 -56.46 -11.33
C ALA A 105 21.91 -55.70 -12.32
N THR A 106 21.39 -54.74 -13.10
CA THR A 106 22.16 -53.98 -14.09
C THR A 106 22.69 -52.64 -13.59
N TYR A 107 21.94 -51.93 -12.74
CA TYR A 107 22.28 -50.57 -12.28
C TYR A 107 22.46 -50.47 -10.76
N GLY A 108 22.30 -51.57 -10.03
CA GLY A 108 22.42 -51.63 -8.57
C GLY A 108 21.28 -50.92 -7.82
N ASN A 109 21.37 -50.92 -6.48
CA ASN A 109 20.39 -50.28 -5.58
C ASN A 109 20.26 -48.75 -5.74
N TRP A 110 21.14 -48.11 -6.52
CA TRP A 110 21.21 -46.65 -6.64
C TRP A 110 19.98 -46.02 -7.30
N ILE A 111 19.39 -46.69 -8.30
CA ILE A 111 18.17 -46.22 -8.97
C ILE A 111 16.98 -46.25 -7.99
N PHE A 112 16.84 -47.34 -7.23
CA PHE A 112 15.80 -47.47 -6.22
C PHE A 112 15.94 -46.44 -5.08
N LEU A 113 17.16 -46.19 -4.60
CA LEU A 113 17.43 -45.13 -3.62
C LEU A 113 17.07 -43.73 -4.16
N SER A 114 17.36 -43.44 -5.43
CA SER A 114 17.02 -42.16 -6.06
C SER A 114 15.51 -41.92 -6.12
N PHE A 115 14.70 -42.98 -6.30
CA PHE A 115 13.24 -42.87 -6.31
C PHE A 115 12.65 -42.63 -4.92
N ILE A 116 13.17 -43.32 -3.90
CA ILE A 116 12.78 -43.05 -2.51
C ILE A 116 13.15 -41.62 -2.14
N ALA A 117 14.33 -41.15 -2.54
CA ALA A 117 14.75 -39.76 -2.36
C ALA A 117 13.80 -38.75 -3.03
N LEU A 118 13.27 -39.04 -4.22
CA LEU A 118 12.29 -38.19 -4.92
C LEU A 118 10.94 -38.09 -4.20
N ILE A 119 10.37 -39.24 -3.83
CA ILE A 119 9.06 -39.31 -3.18
C ILE A 119 9.15 -38.63 -1.80
N SER A 120 10.22 -38.91 -1.06
CA SER A 120 10.50 -38.24 0.22
C SER A 120 10.71 -36.74 0.06
N THR A 121 11.36 -36.29 -1.01
CA THR A 121 11.54 -34.86 -1.32
C THR A 121 10.22 -34.15 -1.56
N LEU A 122 9.36 -34.72 -2.42
CA LEU A 122 8.04 -34.17 -2.70
C LEU A 122 7.19 -34.13 -1.43
N PHE A 123 7.28 -35.18 -0.60
CA PHE A 123 6.61 -35.23 0.69
C PHE A 123 7.12 -34.15 1.66
N VAL A 124 8.44 -33.98 1.79
CA VAL A 124 9.06 -32.91 2.59
C VAL A 124 8.65 -31.53 2.09
N TYR A 125 8.54 -31.33 0.78
CA TYR A 125 8.09 -30.07 0.20
C TYR A 125 6.61 -29.79 0.46
N LEU A 126 5.75 -30.80 0.35
CA LEU A 126 4.33 -30.64 0.67
C LEU A 126 4.13 -30.43 2.18
N LEU A 127 4.96 -31.06 3.03
CA LEU A 127 5.03 -30.75 4.45
C LEU A 127 5.53 -29.33 4.72
N PHE A 128 6.50 -28.83 3.94
CA PHE A 128 6.95 -27.44 4.01
C PHE A 128 5.82 -26.46 3.67
N ILE A 129 5.09 -26.71 2.58
CA ILE A 129 3.89 -25.95 2.21
C ILE A 129 2.88 -25.98 3.37
N HIS A 130 2.55 -27.17 3.88
CA HIS A 130 1.60 -27.32 4.97
C HIS A 130 2.03 -26.58 6.25
N ALA A 131 3.30 -26.68 6.61
CA ALA A 131 3.88 -25.98 7.75
C ALA A 131 3.82 -24.46 7.56
N LEU A 132 4.05 -23.98 6.34
CA LEU A 132 3.98 -22.56 5.99
C LEU A 132 2.55 -22.00 6.05
N PHE A 133 1.55 -22.80 5.64
CA PHE A 133 0.14 -22.40 5.69
C PHE A 133 -0.47 -22.46 7.08
N SER A 134 -0.01 -23.40 7.89
CA SER A 134 -0.67 -23.69 9.15
C SER A 134 -0.03 -22.95 10.33
N SER A 135 1.24 -22.54 10.22
CA SER A 135 1.97 -21.80 11.26
C SER A 135 2.30 -20.38 10.82
N GLU A 136 1.34 -19.47 10.95
CA GLU A 136 1.58 -18.04 10.68
C GLU A 136 2.18 -17.35 11.90
N LYS A 137 3.27 -16.63 11.67
CA LYS A 137 3.83 -15.66 12.60
C LYS A 137 3.39 -14.26 12.17
N GLU A 138 2.80 -13.50 13.07
CA GLU A 138 2.46 -12.10 12.78
C GLU A 138 3.74 -11.31 12.44
N GLY A 139 3.71 -10.58 11.32
CA GLY A 139 4.82 -9.75 10.84
C GLY A 139 5.95 -10.47 10.08
N GLU A 140 5.96 -11.81 9.99
CA GLU A 140 7.03 -12.52 9.29
C GLU A 140 6.79 -12.57 7.77
N LYS A 141 7.61 -11.85 7.03
CA LYS A 141 7.44 -11.68 5.57
C LYS A 141 7.85 -12.93 4.76
N ASN A 142 8.44 -13.95 5.39
CA ASN A 142 8.79 -15.29 4.84
C ASN A 142 9.31 -15.26 3.38
N TYR A 143 10.14 -14.26 3.03
CA TYR A 143 10.60 -14.05 1.66
C TYR A 143 11.30 -15.25 1.07
N ALA A 144 12.11 -15.95 1.86
CA ALA A 144 12.83 -17.13 1.39
C ALA A 144 11.90 -18.27 0.97
N ALA A 145 10.77 -18.43 1.66
CA ALA A 145 9.78 -19.43 1.30
C ALA A 145 8.99 -19.06 0.03
N ILE A 146 8.68 -17.76 -0.12
CA ILE A 146 8.07 -17.23 -1.34
C ILE A 146 9.01 -17.44 -2.53
N ILE A 147 10.30 -17.18 -2.34
CA ILE A 147 11.33 -17.42 -3.36
C ILE A 147 11.39 -18.91 -3.72
N SER A 148 11.45 -19.81 -2.74
CA SER A 148 11.50 -21.26 -3.01
C SER A 148 10.24 -21.76 -3.74
N LEU A 149 9.06 -21.31 -3.31
CA LEU A 149 7.79 -21.63 -3.99
C LEU A 149 7.79 -21.12 -5.44
N SER A 150 8.35 -19.93 -5.67
CA SER A 150 8.41 -19.36 -7.00
C SER A 150 9.40 -20.09 -7.92
N ILE A 151 10.56 -20.53 -7.39
CA ILE A 151 11.52 -21.37 -8.12
C ILE A 151 10.83 -22.68 -8.55
N ILE A 152 10.09 -23.31 -7.65
CA ILE A 152 9.38 -24.55 -7.95
C ILE A 152 8.27 -24.30 -8.95
N ASN A 153 7.53 -23.19 -8.83
CA ASN A 153 6.52 -22.82 -9.82
C ASN A 153 7.11 -22.67 -11.23
N GLY A 154 8.25 -21.97 -11.35
CA GLY A 154 8.98 -21.83 -12.62
C GLY A 154 9.51 -23.16 -13.14
N LEU A 155 9.98 -24.03 -12.26
CA LEU A 155 10.47 -25.37 -12.63
C LEU A 155 9.33 -26.26 -13.13
N MET A 156 8.19 -26.28 -12.45
CA MET A 156 7.00 -27.03 -12.85
C MET A 156 6.49 -26.55 -14.21
N ASN A 157 6.41 -25.23 -14.40
CA ASN A 157 6.05 -24.65 -15.68
C ASN A 157 7.02 -25.08 -16.80
N THR A 158 8.32 -25.14 -16.49
CA THR A 158 9.34 -25.60 -17.43
C THR A 158 9.15 -27.09 -17.78
N MET A 159 8.88 -27.92 -16.78
CA MET A 159 8.72 -29.37 -16.94
C MET A 159 7.49 -29.74 -17.78
N ILE A 160 6.40 -28.97 -17.71
CA ILE A 160 5.23 -29.12 -18.58
C ILE A 160 5.65 -29.10 -20.06
N ILE A 161 6.51 -28.17 -20.45
CA ILE A 161 6.93 -27.97 -21.85
C ILE A 161 7.91 -29.04 -22.27
N LEU A 162 8.88 -29.33 -21.40
CA LEU A 162 9.90 -30.32 -21.70
C LEU A 162 9.24 -31.70 -21.89
N THR A 163 8.18 -31.99 -21.15
CA THR A 163 7.37 -33.21 -21.34
C THR A 163 6.66 -33.22 -22.69
N ILE A 164 6.14 -32.07 -23.15
CA ILE A 164 5.57 -31.93 -24.50
C ILE A 164 6.66 -32.16 -25.56
N ASN A 165 7.81 -31.50 -25.43
CA ASN A 165 8.92 -31.61 -26.38
C ASN A 165 9.44 -33.06 -26.49
N GLU A 166 9.56 -33.74 -25.35
CA GLU A 166 10.01 -35.13 -25.30
C GLU A 166 9.01 -36.11 -25.93
N THR A 167 7.72 -35.80 -25.87
CA THR A 167 6.67 -36.58 -26.53
C THR A 167 6.86 -36.61 -28.06
N PHE A 168 7.33 -35.50 -28.64
CA PHE A 168 7.65 -35.43 -30.07
C PHE A 168 9.00 -36.07 -30.41
N ASN A 169 9.99 -35.97 -29.51
CA ASN A 169 11.30 -36.61 -29.72
C ASN A 169 11.22 -38.13 -29.70
N THR A 170 10.31 -38.70 -28.92
CA THR A 170 10.11 -40.15 -28.80
C THR A 170 9.14 -40.73 -29.84
N GLU A 171 8.75 -39.94 -30.85
CA GLU A 171 7.80 -40.35 -31.90
C GLU A 171 6.50 -40.94 -31.33
N LEU A 172 6.00 -40.37 -30.22
CA LEU A 172 4.77 -40.78 -29.52
C LEU A 172 4.81 -42.17 -28.84
N LYS A 173 5.94 -42.89 -28.86
CA LYS A 173 6.07 -44.25 -28.27
C LYS A 173 5.71 -44.31 -26.78
N TYR A 174 5.94 -43.23 -26.04
CA TYR A 174 5.70 -43.14 -24.59
C TYR A 174 4.64 -42.08 -24.20
N SER A 175 3.78 -41.72 -25.15
CA SER A 175 2.78 -40.64 -24.99
C SER A 175 1.86 -40.82 -23.77
N SER A 176 1.41 -42.04 -23.48
CA SER A 176 0.52 -42.33 -22.33
C SER A 176 1.19 -42.04 -20.97
N TYR A 177 2.48 -42.28 -20.86
CA TYR A 177 3.27 -42.04 -19.66
C TYR A 177 3.60 -40.56 -19.48
N LEU A 178 4.05 -39.91 -20.56
CA LEU A 178 4.33 -38.47 -20.56
C LEU A 178 3.07 -37.67 -20.25
N LEU A 179 1.88 -38.16 -20.66
CA LEU A 179 0.59 -37.60 -20.26
C LEU A 179 0.37 -37.62 -18.73
N MET A 180 0.76 -38.69 -18.03
CA MET A 180 0.63 -38.76 -16.56
C MET A 180 1.53 -37.72 -15.87
N PHE A 181 2.77 -37.56 -16.35
CA PHE A 181 3.68 -36.52 -15.86
C PHE A 181 3.18 -35.12 -16.16
N PHE A 182 2.64 -34.92 -17.36
CA PHE A 182 2.02 -33.66 -17.76
C PHE A 182 0.87 -33.28 -16.82
N ILE A 183 -0.06 -34.21 -16.56
CA ILE A 183 -1.18 -33.99 -15.63
C ILE A 183 -0.66 -33.65 -14.22
N PHE A 184 0.34 -34.39 -13.73
CA PHE A 184 0.96 -34.10 -12.44
C PHE A 184 1.55 -32.69 -12.39
N PHE A 185 2.38 -32.32 -13.37
CA PHE A 185 3.01 -31.00 -13.40
C PHE A 185 1.99 -29.86 -13.52
N VAL A 186 0.91 -30.04 -14.30
CA VAL A 186 -0.18 -29.05 -14.40
C VAL A 186 -0.89 -28.87 -13.05
N ILE A 187 -1.33 -29.96 -12.41
CA ILE A 187 -2.03 -29.88 -11.11
C ILE A 187 -1.13 -29.22 -10.08
N PHE A 188 0.14 -29.61 -10.04
CA PHE A 188 1.09 -29.12 -9.06
C PHE A 188 1.53 -27.66 -9.33
N PHE A 189 1.63 -27.26 -10.59
CA PHE A 189 1.82 -25.87 -11.00
C PHE A 189 0.65 -25.01 -10.51
N VAL A 190 -0.59 -25.39 -10.82
CA VAL A 190 -1.79 -24.64 -10.39
C VAL A 190 -1.85 -24.55 -8.86
N PHE A 191 -1.57 -25.64 -8.16
CA PHE A 191 -1.52 -25.66 -6.70
C PHE A 191 -0.46 -24.70 -6.15
N THR A 192 0.79 -24.79 -6.63
CA THR A 192 1.90 -23.94 -6.17
C THR A 192 1.65 -22.46 -6.51
N GLN A 193 1.11 -22.18 -7.70
CA GLN A 193 0.76 -20.82 -8.12
C GLN A 193 -0.32 -20.21 -7.23
N LYS A 194 -1.40 -20.95 -6.96
CA LYS A 194 -2.48 -20.50 -6.06
C LYS A 194 -1.94 -20.17 -4.67
N VAL A 195 -1.16 -21.10 -4.12
CA VAL A 195 -0.51 -20.97 -2.80
C VAL A 195 0.34 -19.70 -2.71
N LEU A 196 1.16 -19.47 -3.73
CA LEU A 196 2.07 -18.34 -3.82
C LEU A 196 1.31 -17.01 -3.92
N GLN A 197 0.26 -16.96 -4.75
CA GLN A 197 -0.57 -15.77 -4.95
C GLN A 197 -1.34 -15.39 -3.68
N GLU A 198 -2.02 -16.35 -3.02
CA GLU A 198 -2.77 -16.08 -1.78
C GLU A 198 -1.87 -15.47 -0.70
N LYS A 199 -0.64 -15.99 -0.55
CA LYS A 199 0.28 -15.47 0.48
C LYS A 199 0.77 -14.06 0.17
N LEU A 200 1.11 -13.78 -1.08
CA LEU A 200 1.57 -12.45 -1.47
C LEU A 200 0.44 -11.41 -1.40
N ILE A 201 -0.79 -11.78 -1.74
CA ILE A 201 -1.97 -10.91 -1.55
C ILE A 201 -2.12 -10.55 -0.07
N LYS A 202 -2.06 -11.55 0.83
CA LYS A 202 -2.15 -11.30 2.27
C LYS A 202 -1.03 -10.41 2.79
N ASN A 203 0.21 -10.66 2.36
CA ASN A 203 1.36 -9.84 2.75
C ASN A 203 1.26 -8.39 2.23
N ALA A 204 0.79 -8.20 0.99
CA ALA A 204 0.57 -6.87 0.43
C ALA A 204 -0.54 -6.12 1.17
N SER A 205 -1.65 -6.77 1.50
CA SER A 205 -2.73 -6.18 2.30
C SER A 205 -2.26 -5.79 3.70
N LEU A 206 -1.42 -6.61 4.35
CA LEU A 206 -0.81 -6.26 5.64
C LEU A 206 0.13 -5.06 5.52
N LEU A 207 0.95 -5.00 4.46
CA LEU A 207 1.84 -3.86 4.19
C LEU A 207 1.06 -2.57 3.91
N ILE A 208 -0.04 -2.65 3.16
CA ILE A 208 -0.94 -1.49 2.95
C ILE A 208 -1.49 -0.99 4.28
N ASN A 209 -1.97 -1.91 5.13
CA ASN A 209 -2.49 -1.56 6.44
C ASN A 209 -1.40 -0.93 7.33
N GLU A 210 -0.19 -1.48 7.34
CA GLU A 210 0.98 -0.93 8.03
C GLU A 210 1.27 0.51 7.55
N LYS A 211 1.31 0.73 6.23
CA LYS A 211 1.55 2.06 5.66
C LYS A 211 0.42 3.05 5.96
N ARG A 212 -0.84 2.62 5.93
CA ARG A 212 -1.99 3.45 6.32
C ARG A 212 -1.90 3.87 7.78
N LYS A 213 -1.55 2.94 8.68
CA LYS A 213 -1.33 3.26 10.09
C LYS A 213 -0.22 4.30 10.26
N LEU A 214 0.94 4.10 9.62
CA LEU A 214 2.03 5.08 9.66
C LEU A 214 1.63 6.47 9.14
N ILE A 215 0.78 6.55 8.11
CA ILE A 215 0.26 7.83 7.63
C ILE A 215 -0.70 8.44 8.65
N VAL A 216 -1.58 7.64 9.26
CA VAL A 216 -2.51 8.10 10.31
C VAL A 216 -1.72 8.61 11.52
N ASP A 217 -0.80 7.81 12.05
CA ASP A 217 0.07 8.16 13.17
C ASP A 217 0.90 9.42 12.82
N GLY A 218 1.46 9.48 11.61
CA GLY A 218 2.20 10.65 11.13
C GLY A 218 1.35 11.91 11.00
N ILE A 219 0.05 11.80 10.70
CA ILE A 219 -0.89 12.94 10.67
C ILE A 219 -1.23 13.38 12.09
N THR A 220 -1.48 12.44 13.01
CA THR A 220 -1.85 12.75 14.40
C THR A 220 -0.69 13.35 15.18
N ASP A 221 0.54 12.94 14.88
CA ASP A 221 1.76 13.42 15.56
C ASP A 221 2.32 14.70 14.90
N SER A 222 1.79 15.11 13.75
CA SER A 222 2.20 16.34 13.06
C SER A 222 1.46 17.56 13.60
N SER A 223 2.16 18.70 13.68
CA SER A 223 1.54 20.00 13.97
C SER A 223 0.42 20.32 12.98
N TYR A 224 -0.65 20.96 13.45
CA TYR A 224 -1.79 21.36 12.62
C TYR A 224 -1.39 22.20 11.39
N GLU A 225 -0.52 23.20 11.56
CA GLU A 225 -0.02 24.06 10.46
C GLU A 225 0.56 23.27 9.30
N LYS A 226 1.27 22.18 9.60
CA LYS A 226 1.93 21.33 8.61
C LYS A 226 0.92 20.49 7.82
N VAL A 227 -0.07 19.93 8.50
CA VAL A 227 -1.15 19.18 7.87
C VAL A 227 -1.97 20.11 6.96
N GLU A 228 -2.24 21.33 7.40
CA GLU A 228 -2.89 22.38 6.62
C GLU A 228 -2.08 22.71 5.34
N LYS A 229 -0.76 22.86 5.44
CA LYS A 229 0.14 23.10 4.29
C LYS A 229 0.22 21.93 3.30
N ILE A 230 0.16 20.68 3.77
CA ILE A 230 0.18 19.49 2.88
C ILE A 230 -1.11 19.41 2.05
N GLY A 231 -2.24 19.79 2.65
CA GLY A 231 -3.55 19.81 2.02
C GLY A 231 -4.25 18.45 1.97
N SER A 232 -5.57 18.48 2.12
CA SER A 232 -6.42 17.27 2.19
C SER A 232 -6.42 16.44 0.91
N SER A 233 -6.31 17.08 -0.27
CA SER A 233 -6.28 16.39 -1.57
C SER A 233 -5.10 15.43 -1.70
N LYS A 234 -3.89 15.86 -1.32
CA LYS A 234 -2.69 15.02 -1.40
C LYS A 234 -2.78 13.84 -0.44
N ILE A 235 -3.22 14.09 0.80
CA ILE A 235 -3.41 13.04 1.82
C ILE A 235 -4.43 12.00 1.32
N TYR A 236 -5.55 12.46 0.77
CA TYR A 236 -6.62 11.59 0.26
C TYR A 236 -6.16 10.72 -0.91
N THR A 237 -5.51 11.32 -1.92
CA THR A 237 -5.00 10.58 -3.08
C THR A 237 -4.02 9.49 -2.67
N VAL A 238 -3.13 9.79 -1.72
CA VAL A 238 -2.15 8.81 -1.22
C VAL A 238 -2.83 7.71 -0.42
N LEU A 239 -3.72 8.05 0.53
CA LEU A 239 -4.42 7.07 1.36
C LEU A 239 -5.32 6.13 0.55
N ASN A 240 -5.93 6.63 -0.53
CA ASN A 240 -6.89 5.86 -1.32
C ASN A 240 -6.24 5.24 -2.57
N SER A 241 -5.84 6.05 -3.54
CA SER A 241 -5.44 5.59 -4.87
C SER A 241 -4.03 4.99 -4.91
N ASP A 242 -3.05 5.63 -4.28
CA ASP A 242 -1.67 5.14 -4.33
C ASP A 242 -1.49 3.87 -3.47
N THR A 243 -2.17 3.76 -2.32
CA THR A 243 -2.12 2.52 -1.53
C THR A 243 -2.83 1.35 -2.21
N GLU A 244 -3.92 1.60 -2.96
CA GLU A 244 -4.61 0.54 -3.72
C GLU A 244 -3.71 -0.05 -4.80
N ALA A 245 -2.85 0.75 -5.43
CA ALA A 245 -1.92 0.24 -6.44
C ALA A 245 -0.99 -0.86 -5.89
N ILE A 246 -0.61 -0.79 -4.60
CA ILE A 246 0.18 -1.83 -3.93
C ILE A 246 -0.56 -3.17 -3.93
N SER A 247 -1.90 -3.17 -3.85
CA SER A 247 -2.70 -4.40 -3.77
C SER A 247 -2.62 -5.25 -5.05
N LYS A 248 -2.28 -4.61 -6.18
CA LYS A 248 -2.11 -5.26 -7.49
C LYS A 248 -0.68 -5.78 -7.71
N SER A 249 0.27 -5.42 -6.85
CA SER A 249 1.68 -5.85 -6.95
C SER A 249 1.95 -7.36 -6.76
N PRO A 250 1.23 -8.11 -5.91
CA PRO A 250 1.45 -9.54 -5.71
C PRO A 250 1.44 -10.36 -6.99
N GLU A 251 0.40 -10.16 -7.81
CA GLU A 251 0.23 -10.89 -9.06
C GLU A 251 1.41 -10.63 -10.00
N LEU A 252 1.87 -9.38 -10.06
CA LEU A 252 2.98 -8.95 -10.92
C LEU A 252 4.32 -9.53 -10.50
N VAL A 253 4.60 -9.55 -9.19
CA VAL A 253 5.83 -10.11 -8.65
C VAL A 253 5.86 -11.62 -8.88
N VAL A 254 4.75 -12.32 -8.66
CA VAL A 254 4.65 -13.78 -8.89
C VAL A 254 4.85 -14.12 -10.36
N THR A 255 4.02 -13.53 -11.23
CA THR A 255 4.00 -13.87 -12.65
C THR A 255 5.30 -13.48 -13.32
N GLY A 256 5.85 -12.30 -13.00
CA GLY A 256 7.13 -11.83 -13.52
C GLY A 256 8.31 -12.71 -13.08
N PHE A 257 8.41 -13.02 -11.78
CA PHE A 257 9.52 -13.83 -11.26
C PHE A 257 9.44 -15.29 -11.72
N SER A 258 8.23 -15.88 -11.74
CA SER A 258 8.02 -17.23 -12.28
C SER A 258 8.37 -17.29 -13.78
N SER A 259 8.05 -16.25 -14.54
CA SER A 259 8.39 -16.17 -15.97
C SER A 259 9.89 -16.04 -16.19
N LEU A 260 10.58 -15.24 -15.37
CA LEU A 260 12.04 -15.12 -15.39
C LEU A 260 12.72 -16.48 -15.12
N LEU A 261 12.24 -17.21 -14.11
CA LEU A 261 12.76 -18.55 -13.80
C LEU A 261 12.49 -19.55 -14.92
N THR A 262 11.29 -19.50 -15.52
CA THR A 262 10.95 -20.35 -16.67
C THR A 262 11.92 -20.10 -17.83
N ILE A 263 12.21 -18.83 -18.15
CA ILE A 263 13.20 -18.48 -19.19
C ILE A 263 14.58 -19.01 -18.82
N ILE A 264 15.04 -18.85 -17.57
CA ILE A 264 16.35 -19.35 -17.12
C ILE A 264 16.45 -20.86 -17.29
N PHE A 265 15.43 -21.62 -16.86
CA PHE A 265 15.45 -23.08 -16.98
C PHE A 265 15.35 -23.55 -18.44
N CYS A 266 14.51 -22.93 -19.27
CA CYS A 266 14.46 -23.19 -20.70
C CYS A 266 15.81 -22.91 -21.38
N MET A 267 16.48 -21.81 -21.01
CA MET A 267 17.81 -21.46 -21.53
C MET A 267 18.89 -22.43 -21.06
N GLY A 268 18.83 -22.87 -19.80
CA GLY A 268 19.74 -23.89 -19.27
C GLY A 268 19.59 -25.23 -20.02
N TYR A 269 18.36 -25.64 -20.30
CA TYR A 269 18.08 -26.84 -21.10
C TYR A 269 18.57 -26.69 -22.55
N LEU A 270 18.29 -25.55 -23.18
CA LEU A 270 18.82 -25.24 -24.52
C LEU A 270 20.34 -25.26 -24.56
N GLY A 271 21.02 -24.69 -23.56
CA GLY A 271 22.48 -24.66 -23.49
C GLY A 271 23.11 -26.05 -23.36
N TYR A 272 22.44 -26.96 -22.64
CA TYR A 272 22.88 -28.34 -22.51
C TYR A 272 22.73 -29.13 -23.83
N GLN A 273 21.61 -28.97 -24.54
CA GLN A 273 21.35 -29.70 -25.78
C GLN A 273 22.07 -29.09 -27.00
N ASN A 274 22.05 -27.76 -27.11
CA ASN A 274 22.53 -27.01 -28.26
C ASN A 274 23.12 -25.65 -27.84
N PHE A 275 24.43 -25.63 -27.61
CA PHE A 275 25.15 -24.43 -27.18
C PHE A 275 24.96 -23.23 -28.12
N TYR A 276 24.97 -23.46 -29.44
CA TYR A 276 24.75 -22.39 -30.41
C TYR A 276 23.32 -21.84 -30.32
N GLY A 277 22.32 -22.71 -30.13
CA GLY A 277 20.91 -22.34 -29.93
C GLY A 277 20.72 -21.46 -28.70
N PHE A 278 21.45 -21.75 -27.64
CA PHE A 278 21.49 -20.93 -26.43
C PHE A 278 22.08 -19.53 -26.69
N VAL A 279 23.24 -19.42 -27.34
CA VAL A 279 23.88 -18.11 -27.62
C VAL A 279 23.00 -17.25 -28.53
N GLY A 280 22.39 -17.86 -29.55
CA GLY A 280 21.44 -17.18 -30.44
C GLY A 280 20.22 -16.64 -29.69
N SER A 281 19.59 -17.48 -28.87
CA SER A 281 18.43 -17.11 -28.06
C SER A 281 18.77 -16.04 -27.01
N LEU A 282 19.95 -16.12 -26.39
CA LEU A 282 20.40 -15.15 -25.39
C LEU A 282 20.60 -13.76 -26.00
N SER A 283 21.29 -13.70 -27.14
CA SER A 283 21.56 -12.44 -27.86
C SER A 283 20.26 -11.72 -28.21
N ILE A 284 19.26 -12.50 -28.63
CA ILE A 284 17.92 -12.06 -28.97
C ILE A 284 17.17 -11.49 -27.76
N ILE A 285 17.18 -12.21 -26.64
CA ILE A 285 16.49 -11.79 -25.41
C ILE A 285 17.10 -10.48 -24.88
N VAL A 286 18.43 -10.38 -24.88
CA VAL A 286 19.16 -9.18 -24.44
C VAL A 286 18.85 -7.98 -25.34
N LEU A 287 18.86 -8.16 -26.66
CA LEU A 287 18.54 -7.10 -27.61
C LEU A 287 17.11 -6.59 -27.41
N ASN A 288 16.15 -7.51 -27.23
CA ASN A 288 14.75 -7.16 -26.99
C ASN A 288 14.56 -6.43 -25.66
N LEU A 289 15.13 -6.93 -24.56
CA LEU A 289 15.11 -6.26 -23.25
C LEU A 289 15.65 -4.83 -23.30
N SER A 290 16.81 -4.64 -23.96
CA SER A 290 17.44 -3.33 -24.10
C SER A 290 16.54 -2.33 -24.85
N PHE A 291 15.94 -2.80 -25.95
CA PHE A 291 15.01 -2.00 -26.73
C PHE A 291 13.72 -1.68 -25.96
N SER A 292 13.12 -2.66 -25.27
CA SER A 292 11.92 -2.47 -24.46
C SER A 292 12.15 -1.45 -23.34
N ILE A 293 13.28 -1.49 -22.63
CA ILE A 293 13.62 -0.51 -21.60
C ILE A 293 13.70 0.91 -22.17
N PHE A 294 14.34 1.07 -23.33
CA PHE A 294 14.47 2.37 -24.00
C PHE A 294 13.11 2.95 -24.41
N VAL A 295 12.24 2.14 -25.03
CA VAL A 295 10.91 2.58 -25.44
C VAL A 295 10.01 2.85 -24.22
N ASN A 296 10.11 2.03 -23.16
CA ASN A 296 9.32 2.19 -21.94
C ASN A 296 9.62 3.53 -21.22
N LYS A 297 10.89 3.97 -21.18
CA LYS A 297 11.25 5.29 -20.63
C LYS A 297 10.51 6.43 -21.35
N LYS A 298 10.36 6.34 -22.67
CA LYS A 298 9.64 7.35 -23.47
C LYS A 298 8.13 7.31 -23.22
N ALA A 299 7.55 6.11 -23.02
CA ALA A 299 6.14 5.94 -22.69
C ALA A 299 5.81 6.47 -21.27
N SER A 300 6.68 6.22 -20.29
CA SER A 300 6.49 6.65 -18.89
C SER A 300 6.31 8.16 -18.73
N LYS A 301 6.98 8.99 -19.55
CA LYS A 301 6.80 10.46 -19.52
C LYS A 301 5.35 10.90 -19.80
N TYR A 302 4.63 10.19 -20.68
CA TYR A 302 3.23 10.50 -20.97
C TYR A 302 2.29 10.07 -19.83
N TRP A 303 2.66 9.03 -19.07
CA TRP A 303 1.93 8.62 -17.87
C TRP A 303 1.99 9.67 -16.77
N THR A 304 3.17 10.25 -16.53
CA THR A 304 3.33 11.35 -15.56
C THR A 304 2.42 12.51 -15.93
N LYS A 305 2.43 12.93 -17.20
CA LYS A 305 1.58 14.03 -17.67
C LYS A 305 0.08 13.69 -17.62
N ASN A 306 -0.32 12.46 -17.89
CA ASN A 306 -1.71 12.01 -17.74
C ASN A 306 -2.18 12.10 -16.27
N ARG A 307 -1.30 11.80 -15.31
CA ARG A 307 -1.58 11.93 -13.88
C ARG A 307 -1.80 13.39 -13.48
N GLU A 308 -0.92 14.30 -13.91
CA GLU A 308 -1.06 15.75 -13.66
C GLU A 308 -2.41 16.29 -14.18
N MET A 309 -2.85 15.85 -15.36
CA MET A 309 -4.14 16.26 -15.92
C MET A 309 -5.33 15.71 -15.10
N LYS A 310 -5.24 14.47 -14.60
CA LYS A 310 -6.25 13.89 -13.70
C LYS A 310 -6.35 14.64 -12.39
N ASP A 311 -5.22 15.03 -11.79
CA ASP A 311 -5.18 15.83 -10.57
C ASP A 311 -5.88 17.18 -10.79
N ARG A 312 -5.60 17.84 -11.93
CA ARG A 312 -6.28 19.09 -12.33
C ARG A 312 -7.79 18.91 -12.52
N TYR A 313 -8.21 17.82 -13.18
CA TYR A 313 -9.63 17.52 -13.34
C TYR A 313 -10.34 17.25 -12.00
N PHE A 314 -9.68 16.56 -11.08
CA PHE A 314 -10.21 16.34 -9.73
C PHE A 314 -10.38 17.67 -8.98
N SER A 315 -9.40 18.57 -9.09
CA SER A 315 -9.52 19.94 -8.54
C SER A 315 -10.75 20.69 -9.09
N TYR A 316 -10.99 20.69 -10.41
CA TYR A 316 -12.22 21.28 -10.98
C TYR A 316 -13.50 20.61 -10.44
N THR A 317 -13.48 19.30 -10.19
CA THR A 317 -14.63 18.58 -9.61
C THR A 317 -14.87 19.04 -8.18
N THR A 318 -13.82 19.12 -7.36
CA THR A 318 -13.89 19.63 -5.98
C THR A 318 -14.40 21.07 -5.93
N HIS A 319 -13.84 21.96 -6.75
CA HIS A 319 -14.29 23.35 -6.85
C HIS A 319 -15.75 23.47 -7.32
N MET A 320 -16.20 22.61 -8.23
CA MET A 320 -17.60 22.57 -8.66
C MET A 320 -18.53 22.16 -7.52
N LEU A 321 -18.17 21.14 -6.74
CA LEU A 321 -18.98 20.65 -5.63
C LEU A 321 -19.10 21.70 -4.52
N HIS A 322 -18.00 22.36 -4.15
CA HIS A 322 -18.02 23.43 -3.15
C HIS A 322 -18.68 24.71 -3.66
N GLY A 323 -18.43 25.08 -4.92
CA GLY A 323 -18.92 26.32 -5.55
C GLY A 323 -20.23 26.15 -6.33
N PHE A 324 -20.97 25.07 -6.10
CA PHE A 324 -22.12 24.71 -6.95
C PHE A 324 -23.24 25.76 -6.90
N ARG A 325 -23.44 26.36 -5.72
CA ARG A 325 -24.46 27.39 -5.50
C ARG A 325 -24.14 28.64 -6.33
N GLU A 326 -22.89 29.07 -6.32
CA GLU A 326 -22.35 30.23 -7.06
C GLU A 326 -22.44 30.01 -8.58
N LEU A 327 -22.22 28.78 -9.04
CA LEU A 327 -22.40 28.40 -10.43
C LEU A 327 -23.89 28.43 -10.82
N ILE A 328 -24.80 27.94 -9.99
CA ILE A 328 -26.25 27.99 -10.31
C ILE A 328 -26.75 29.42 -10.45
N LEU A 329 -26.30 30.33 -9.59
CA LEU A 329 -26.79 31.71 -9.53
C LEU A 329 -26.37 32.57 -10.74
N ASN A 330 -25.26 32.25 -11.41
CA ASN A 330 -24.79 32.99 -12.58
C ASN A 330 -24.64 32.08 -13.79
N LYS A 331 -25.59 32.17 -14.73
CA LYS A 331 -25.64 31.34 -15.94
C LYS A 331 -24.38 31.47 -16.81
N HIS A 332 -23.81 32.69 -16.95
CA HIS A 332 -22.59 32.92 -17.73
C HIS A 332 -21.38 32.25 -17.06
N LYS A 333 -21.20 32.50 -15.76
CA LYS A 333 -20.15 31.85 -14.94
C LYS A 333 -20.27 30.33 -15.01
N LYS A 334 -21.50 29.79 -14.90
CA LYS A 334 -21.77 28.36 -15.08
C LYS A 334 -21.32 27.86 -16.43
N SER A 335 -21.70 28.54 -17.51
CA SER A 335 -21.35 28.11 -18.86
C SER A 335 -19.84 28.17 -19.10
N GLU A 336 -19.16 29.20 -18.61
CA GLU A 336 -17.72 29.37 -18.73
C GLU A 336 -16.96 28.32 -17.92
N TYR A 337 -17.31 28.15 -16.64
CA TYR A 337 -16.71 27.12 -15.79
C TYR A 337 -16.94 25.71 -16.32
N VAL A 338 -18.17 25.40 -16.76
CA VAL A 338 -18.49 24.10 -17.36
C VAL A 338 -17.75 23.92 -18.68
N ALA A 339 -17.56 24.97 -19.48
CA ALA A 339 -16.76 24.91 -20.70
C ALA A 339 -15.29 24.64 -20.39
N GLU A 340 -14.69 25.31 -19.41
CA GLU A 340 -13.33 25.02 -18.94
C GLU A 340 -13.19 23.61 -18.40
N MET A 341 -14.11 23.17 -17.54
CA MET A 341 -14.09 21.82 -17.00
C MET A 341 -14.23 20.77 -18.11
N LYS A 342 -15.09 21.01 -19.10
CA LYS A 342 -15.21 20.15 -20.29
C LYS A 342 -13.93 20.18 -21.13
N ASN A 343 -13.28 21.33 -21.29
CA ASN A 343 -12.00 21.42 -21.97
C ASN A 343 -10.91 20.65 -21.22
N CYS A 344 -10.82 20.78 -19.90
CA CYS A 344 -9.91 20.00 -19.06
C CYS A 344 -10.22 18.49 -19.15
N ALA A 345 -11.49 18.10 -19.20
CA ALA A 345 -11.90 16.71 -19.41
C ALA A 345 -11.48 16.20 -20.81
N ASN A 346 -11.62 17.03 -21.83
CA ASN A 346 -11.17 16.73 -23.20
C ASN A 346 -9.64 16.63 -23.27
N GLU A 347 -8.90 17.54 -22.64
CA GLU A 347 -7.44 17.47 -22.53
C GLU A 347 -6.99 16.20 -21.79
N THR A 348 -7.63 15.89 -20.67
CA THR A 348 -7.37 14.66 -19.91
C THR A 348 -7.63 13.43 -20.77
N THR A 349 -8.75 13.40 -21.49
CA THR A 349 -9.08 12.34 -22.45
C THR A 349 -8.03 12.26 -23.55
N ASN A 350 -7.62 13.39 -24.14
CA ASN A 350 -6.60 13.45 -25.19
C ASN A 350 -5.24 12.97 -24.72
N TYR A 351 -4.80 13.34 -23.51
CA TYR A 351 -3.57 12.84 -22.92
C TYR A 351 -3.67 11.38 -22.54
N ASN A 352 -4.83 10.93 -22.03
CA ASN A 352 -5.07 9.52 -21.75
C ASN A 352 -5.01 8.69 -23.04
N VAL A 353 -5.63 9.16 -24.13
CA VAL A 353 -5.56 8.54 -25.46
C VAL A 353 -4.12 8.54 -25.97
N LYS A 354 -3.40 9.67 -25.92
CA LYS A 354 -1.98 9.73 -26.32
C LYS A 354 -1.11 8.78 -25.51
N ALA A 355 -1.28 8.73 -24.19
CA ALA A 355 -0.57 7.82 -23.31
C ALA A 355 -0.90 6.35 -23.66
N SER A 356 -2.19 6.04 -23.84
CA SER A 356 -2.67 4.71 -24.21
C SER A 356 -2.14 4.28 -25.58
N ILE A 357 -2.11 5.17 -26.58
CA ILE A 357 -1.50 4.92 -27.89
C ILE A 357 0.01 4.69 -27.75
N LYS A 358 0.72 5.43 -26.88
CA LYS A 358 2.15 5.19 -26.67
C LYS A 358 2.42 3.83 -26.03
N ILE A 359 1.56 3.37 -25.12
CA ILE A 359 1.61 2.02 -24.54
C ILE A 359 1.26 0.97 -25.59
N LEU A 360 0.22 1.22 -26.39
CA LEU A 360 -0.16 0.34 -27.50
C LEU A 360 1.01 0.20 -28.47
N ASN A 361 1.62 1.31 -28.90
CA ASN A 361 2.78 1.29 -29.78
C ASN A 361 3.94 0.54 -29.14
N TYR A 362 4.21 0.74 -27.85
CA TYR A 362 5.20 -0.05 -27.11
C TYR A 362 4.89 -1.55 -27.17
N ASN A 363 3.65 -1.96 -26.91
CA ASN A 363 3.23 -3.35 -27.00
C ASN A 363 3.33 -3.90 -28.43
N LEU A 364 2.92 -3.13 -29.44
CA LEU A 364 3.04 -3.49 -30.85
C LEU A 364 4.51 -3.66 -31.26
N TYR A 365 5.39 -2.73 -30.86
CA TYR A 365 6.83 -2.87 -31.09
C TYR A 365 7.39 -4.15 -30.45
N ASN A 366 6.99 -4.46 -29.22
CA ASN A 366 7.41 -5.70 -28.56
C ASN A 366 6.92 -6.94 -29.32
N ILE A 367 5.65 -6.95 -29.77
CA ILE A 367 5.07 -8.04 -30.59
C ILE A 367 5.80 -8.18 -31.93
N THR A 368 6.07 -7.07 -32.63
CA THR A 368 6.80 -7.09 -33.90
C THR A 368 8.24 -7.55 -33.73
N MET A 369 8.94 -7.05 -32.70
CA MET A 369 10.30 -7.51 -32.39
C MET A 369 10.31 -9.00 -32.07
N TYR A 370 9.31 -9.51 -31.35
CA TYR A 370 9.09 -10.94 -31.17
C TYR A 370 8.98 -11.68 -32.52
N ASN A 371 8.13 -11.23 -33.44
CA ASN A 371 7.96 -11.90 -34.73
C ASN A 371 9.24 -11.87 -35.58
N ILE A 372 10.01 -10.77 -35.52
CA ILE A 372 11.31 -10.66 -36.19
C ILE A 372 12.30 -11.65 -35.59
N ILE A 373 12.37 -11.72 -34.26
CA ILE A 373 13.17 -12.70 -33.52
C ILE A 373 12.84 -14.12 -33.96
N PHE A 374 11.56 -14.46 -34.01
CA PHE A 374 11.08 -15.74 -34.49
C PHE A 374 11.57 -16.01 -35.91
N ALA A 375 11.45 -15.03 -36.81
CA ALA A 375 11.93 -15.17 -38.19
C ALA A 375 13.45 -15.37 -38.26
N VAL A 376 14.24 -14.67 -37.43
CA VAL A 376 15.69 -14.87 -37.35
C VAL A 376 16.03 -16.30 -36.89
N VAL A 377 15.36 -16.80 -35.85
CA VAL A 377 15.62 -18.15 -35.33
C VAL A 377 15.15 -19.25 -36.30
N VAL A 378 14.04 -19.06 -37.01
CA VAL A 378 13.49 -20.07 -37.93
C VAL A 378 14.19 -20.05 -39.29
N PHE A 379 14.53 -18.87 -39.83
CA PHE A 379 15.02 -18.76 -41.21
C PHE A 379 16.53 -18.51 -41.28
N ILE A 380 17.11 -17.68 -40.41
CA ILE A 380 18.51 -17.26 -40.51
C ILE A 380 19.43 -18.22 -39.74
N PHE A 381 19.03 -18.64 -38.55
CA PHE A 381 19.79 -19.53 -37.69
C PHE A 381 20.13 -20.89 -38.34
N PRO A 382 19.22 -21.55 -39.09
CA PRO A 382 19.57 -22.78 -39.83
C PRO A 382 20.60 -22.57 -40.95
N ILE A 383 20.59 -21.38 -41.57
CA ILE A 383 21.50 -21.04 -42.67
C ILE A 383 22.91 -20.76 -42.12
N LEU A 384 23.00 -20.07 -40.97
CA LEU A 384 24.27 -19.77 -40.30
C LEU A 384 24.96 -21.00 -39.72
N LEU A 385 24.21 -22.06 -39.41
CA LEU A 385 24.69 -23.27 -38.77
C LEU A 385 24.57 -24.46 -39.73
N THR A 386 25.36 -24.42 -40.81
CA THR A 386 25.49 -25.54 -41.74
C THR A 386 25.96 -26.80 -41.00
N GLY A 387 25.08 -27.80 -40.87
CA GLY A 387 25.40 -29.09 -40.23
C GLY A 387 24.45 -29.55 -39.11
N ILE A 388 23.39 -28.80 -38.78
CA ILE A 388 22.42 -29.19 -37.74
C ILE A 388 21.35 -30.15 -38.30
N ASN A 389 21.12 -31.27 -37.62
CA ASN A 389 20.01 -32.18 -37.90
C ASN A 389 18.64 -31.48 -37.74
N VAL A 390 17.71 -31.75 -38.66
CA VAL A 390 16.35 -31.17 -38.65
C VAL A 390 15.61 -31.42 -37.33
N ALA A 391 15.87 -32.56 -36.67
CA ALA A 391 15.32 -32.89 -35.35
C ALA A 391 15.76 -31.90 -34.26
N ASN A 392 17.07 -31.64 -34.13
CA ASN A 392 17.64 -30.70 -33.16
C ASN A 392 17.13 -29.26 -33.40
N LEU A 393 16.87 -28.92 -34.65
CA LEU A 393 16.35 -27.62 -35.04
C LEU A 393 14.90 -27.47 -34.58
N ARG A 394 14.05 -28.47 -34.84
CA ARG A 394 12.66 -28.51 -34.37
C ARG A 394 12.57 -28.38 -32.85
N GLU A 395 13.41 -29.09 -32.11
CA GLU A 395 13.48 -29.01 -30.64
C GLU A 395 13.86 -27.62 -30.14
N THR A 396 14.87 -27.01 -30.78
CA THR A 396 15.29 -25.64 -30.47
C THR A 396 14.15 -24.65 -30.71
N LEU A 397 13.41 -24.81 -31.81
CA LEU A 397 12.26 -23.95 -32.14
C LEU A 397 11.12 -24.07 -31.14
N PHE A 398 10.77 -25.27 -30.68
CA PHE A 398 9.70 -25.46 -29.70
C PHE A 398 9.97 -24.71 -28.38
N ILE A 399 11.21 -24.78 -27.88
CA ILE A 399 11.57 -24.11 -26.63
C ILE A 399 11.58 -22.59 -26.81
N VAL A 400 12.11 -22.10 -27.94
CA VAL A 400 12.09 -20.67 -28.26
C VAL A 400 10.65 -20.15 -28.38
N PHE A 401 9.76 -20.90 -29.02
CA PHE A 401 8.35 -20.51 -29.17
C PHE A 401 7.62 -20.51 -27.82
N TYR A 402 7.96 -21.43 -26.95
CA TYR A 402 7.37 -21.42 -25.63
C TYR A 402 7.84 -20.22 -24.80
N MET A 403 9.14 -19.87 -24.86
CA MET A 403 9.71 -18.75 -24.11
C MET A 403 9.01 -17.42 -24.41
N LEU A 404 8.31 -17.30 -25.56
CA LEU A 404 7.55 -16.11 -25.96
C LEU A 404 6.50 -15.68 -24.92
N GLY A 405 5.75 -16.63 -24.37
CA GLY A 405 4.70 -16.34 -23.38
C GLY A 405 5.27 -15.75 -22.09
N PRO A 406 6.15 -16.48 -21.38
CA PRO A 406 6.87 -15.97 -20.21
C PRO A 406 7.62 -14.67 -20.48
N PHE A 407 8.21 -14.53 -21.66
CA PHE A 407 8.91 -13.31 -22.05
C PHE A 407 7.97 -12.09 -22.15
N GLN A 408 6.79 -12.25 -22.75
CA GLN A 408 5.78 -11.19 -22.81
C GLN A 408 5.29 -10.79 -21.41
N ILE A 409 5.06 -11.77 -20.53
CA ILE A 409 4.69 -11.53 -19.14
C ILE A 409 5.78 -10.72 -18.43
N LEU A 410 7.04 -11.11 -18.59
CA LEU A 410 8.18 -10.43 -17.98
C LEU A 410 8.30 -8.97 -18.42
N ILE A 411 8.16 -8.68 -19.72
CA ILE A 411 8.18 -7.31 -20.24
C ILE A 411 7.04 -6.47 -19.65
N ASN A 412 5.84 -7.04 -19.57
CA ASN A 412 4.68 -6.35 -18.98
C ASN A 412 4.88 -6.09 -17.49
N SER A 413 5.46 -7.04 -16.75
CA SER A 413 5.81 -6.86 -15.34
C SER A 413 6.78 -5.69 -15.12
N ILE A 414 7.77 -5.49 -16.01
CA ILE A 414 8.71 -4.35 -15.92
C ILE A 414 7.97 -3.01 -15.97
N SER A 415 7.06 -2.83 -16.93
CA SER A 415 6.28 -1.59 -17.06
C SER A 415 5.44 -1.30 -15.81
N GLN A 416 4.82 -2.34 -15.25
CA GLN A 416 3.98 -2.19 -14.07
C GLN A 416 4.78 -1.95 -12.79
N LEU A 417 5.97 -2.56 -12.66
CA LEU A 417 6.91 -2.29 -11.55
C LEU A 417 7.36 -0.82 -11.51
N GLU A 418 7.53 -0.17 -12.65
CA GLU A 418 7.83 1.28 -12.70
C GLU A 418 6.68 2.11 -12.14
N SER A 419 5.43 1.78 -12.48
CA SER A 419 4.26 2.47 -11.92
C SER A 419 4.14 2.29 -10.40
N LEU A 420 4.39 1.06 -9.91
CA LEU A 420 4.46 0.75 -8.48
C LEU A 420 5.55 1.54 -7.76
N LYS A 421 6.72 1.66 -8.37
CA LYS A 421 7.84 2.45 -7.81
C LYS A 421 7.46 3.92 -7.64
N VAL A 422 6.75 4.51 -8.60
CA VAL A 422 6.27 5.90 -8.51
C VAL A 422 5.26 6.06 -7.37
N ASN A 423 4.29 5.16 -7.25
CA ASN A 423 3.28 5.23 -6.18
C ASN A 423 3.90 5.01 -4.79
N MET A 424 4.83 4.06 -4.67
CA MET A 424 5.60 3.84 -3.44
C MET A 424 6.45 5.05 -3.06
N LYS A 425 7.03 5.74 -4.03
CA LYS A 425 7.77 6.98 -3.79
C LYS A 425 6.85 8.05 -3.21
N GLN A 426 5.66 8.26 -3.76
CA GLN A 426 4.70 9.24 -3.24
C GLN A 426 4.27 8.95 -1.80
N ILE A 427 4.00 7.68 -1.49
CA ILE A 427 3.66 7.24 -0.12
C ILE A 427 4.82 7.55 0.83
N ASN A 428 6.05 7.16 0.47
CA ASN A 428 7.21 7.40 1.32
C ASN A 428 7.55 8.90 1.43
N ASP A 429 7.38 9.69 0.37
CA ASP A 429 7.59 11.14 0.39
C ASP A 429 6.59 11.81 1.33
N LEU A 430 5.31 11.38 1.36
CA LEU A 430 4.33 11.86 2.33
C LEU A 430 4.71 11.48 3.76
N ILE A 431 5.07 10.21 4.00
CA ILE A 431 5.49 9.74 5.34
C ILE A 431 6.72 10.53 5.81
N LEU A 432 7.72 10.75 4.95
CA LEU A 432 8.89 11.55 5.27
C LEU A 432 8.54 13.01 5.56
N LEU A 433 7.62 13.60 4.79
CA LEU A 433 7.12 14.94 5.07
C LEU A 433 6.50 14.98 6.45
N LEU A 434 5.71 13.98 6.86
CA LEU A 434 5.09 13.91 8.18
C LEU A 434 6.13 13.68 9.30
N GLN A 435 7.12 12.81 9.12
CA GLN A 435 8.12 12.45 10.15
C GLN A 435 9.23 13.48 10.38
N LYS A 436 9.68 14.23 9.36
CA LYS A 436 10.88 15.08 9.41
C LYS A 436 10.88 16.25 10.40
N SER A 437 9.89 16.41 11.27
CA SER A 437 9.79 17.55 12.20
C SER A 437 9.90 17.18 13.68
N GLU A 438 10.51 16.04 14.02
CA GLU A 438 10.77 15.67 15.42
C GLU A 438 11.89 16.48 16.11
N ASP A 439 12.57 17.41 15.43
CA ASP A 439 13.62 18.28 16.04
C ASP A 439 13.07 19.32 17.05
N SER A 440 11.81 19.21 17.47
CA SER A 440 11.21 20.00 18.55
C SER A 440 10.71 19.15 19.73
N LYS A 441 11.05 17.86 19.79
CA LYS A 441 11.02 17.09 21.05
C LYS A 441 12.32 17.35 21.81
N SER A 442 12.50 18.59 22.29
CA SER A 442 13.55 18.88 23.29
C SER A 442 13.11 18.33 24.63
N ASP A 443 13.82 17.30 25.12
CA ASP A 443 14.11 17.01 26.52
C ASP A 443 13.00 17.31 27.54
N ILE A 444 11.83 16.68 27.39
CA ILE A 444 10.92 16.49 28.53
C ILE A 444 10.71 14.99 28.66
N ASP A 445 11.28 14.45 29.74
CA ASP A 445 11.11 13.09 30.22
C ASP A 445 9.64 12.65 30.07
N ILE A 446 9.44 11.55 29.35
CA ILE A 446 8.19 10.79 29.34
C ILE A 446 8.07 10.12 30.72
N GLN A 447 7.80 10.92 31.75
CA GLN A 447 7.29 10.43 33.02
C GLN A 447 5.77 10.30 32.90
N GLU A 448 5.35 9.04 32.75
CA GLU A 448 4.04 8.46 33.08
C GLU A 448 2.79 9.35 32.97
N ASN A 449 1.91 8.94 32.04
CA ASN A 449 0.47 9.19 31.99
C ASN A 449 -0.21 9.21 33.37
N LYS A 450 -0.17 10.36 34.04
CA LYS A 450 -1.24 10.80 34.95
C LYS A 450 -1.99 11.92 34.23
N PRO A 451 -3.33 11.94 34.25
CA PRO A 451 -4.08 13.10 33.77
C PRO A 451 -3.64 14.30 34.61
N ARG A 452 -2.78 15.17 34.05
CA ARG A 452 -2.49 16.47 34.64
C ARG A 452 -3.80 17.24 34.58
N ARG A 453 -4.52 17.29 35.70
CA ARG A 453 -5.69 18.14 35.84
C ARG A 453 -5.22 19.57 35.55
N SER A 454 -5.79 20.20 34.52
CA SER A 454 -5.48 21.61 34.26
C SER A 454 -5.70 22.41 35.55
N PRO A 455 -4.76 23.27 35.94
CA PRO A 455 -4.90 24.06 37.15
C PRO A 455 -6.18 24.91 37.11
N SER A 456 -6.84 25.07 38.25
CA SER A 456 -8.11 25.79 38.35
C SER A 456 -7.99 27.30 38.09
N LYS A 457 -6.77 27.84 38.12
CA LYS A 457 -6.45 29.21 37.70
C LYS A 457 -5.30 29.17 36.69
N ILE A 458 -5.52 29.81 35.56
CA ILE A 458 -4.56 29.94 34.47
C ILE A 458 -4.38 31.42 34.12
N GLU A 459 -3.12 31.82 33.97
CA GLU A 459 -2.68 33.06 33.34
C GLU A 459 -1.88 32.67 32.08
N LEU A 460 -2.36 33.08 30.91
CA LEU A 460 -1.69 32.88 29.64
C LEU A 460 -1.04 34.20 29.22
N ASP A 461 0.27 34.22 29.05
CA ASP A 461 1.03 35.39 28.63
C ASP A 461 1.67 35.17 27.27
N LEU A 462 1.47 36.12 26.36
CA LEU A 462 2.13 36.19 25.06
C LEU A 462 3.18 37.30 25.15
N GLU A 463 4.45 36.94 25.04
CA GLU A 463 5.58 37.86 25.10
C GLU A 463 6.27 37.97 23.73
N ASN A 464 6.18 39.15 23.12
CA ASN A 464 6.80 39.49 21.83
C ASN A 464 6.51 38.48 20.71
N ILE A 465 5.28 37.98 20.65
CA ILE A 465 4.88 36.96 19.67
C ILE A 465 4.97 37.53 18.27
N GLU A 466 5.74 36.86 17.41
CA GLU A 466 5.87 37.16 15.99
C GLU A 466 5.54 35.94 15.13
N TYR A 467 4.87 36.19 14.01
CA TYR A 467 4.57 35.16 13.02
C TYR A 467 4.45 35.76 11.63
N SER A 468 5.04 35.12 10.62
CA SER A 468 5.00 35.56 9.23
C SER A 468 4.61 34.44 8.29
N TYR A 469 3.83 34.77 7.27
CA TYR A 469 3.53 33.86 6.17
C TYR A 469 3.36 34.62 4.86
N PHE A 470 3.68 33.94 3.76
CA PHE A 470 3.54 34.51 2.43
C PHE A 470 2.13 34.29 1.90
N VAL A 471 1.49 35.36 1.47
CA VAL A 471 0.25 35.36 0.72
C VAL A 471 0.61 35.63 -0.73
N SER A 472 0.16 34.76 -1.64
CA SER A 472 0.28 35.04 -3.07
C SER A 472 -0.83 36.01 -3.47
N ASP A 473 -0.47 37.20 -3.93
CA ASP A 473 -1.44 38.14 -4.52
C ASP A 473 -1.84 37.68 -5.93
N LYS A 474 -2.87 38.32 -6.51
CA LYS A 474 -3.46 38.04 -7.83
C LYS A 474 -2.44 37.97 -8.97
N ASN A 475 -1.26 38.57 -8.82
CA ASN A 475 -0.18 38.56 -9.80
C ASN A 475 0.93 37.51 -9.52
N ASN A 476 0.68 36.53 -8.65
CA ASN A 476 1.70 35.57 -8.15
C ASN A 476 2.90 36.23 -7.42
N ASN A 477 2.78 37.51 -7.07
CA ASN A 477 3.72 38.16 -6.17
C ASN A 477 3.45 37.68 -4.75
N LYS A 478 4.48 37.15 -4.09
CA LYS A 478 4.39 36.74 -2.68
C LYS A 478 4.53 37.99 -1.82
N THR A 479 3.44 38.43 -1.22
CA THR A 479 3.45 39.46 -0.18
C THR A 479 3.56 38.78 1.18
N GLU A 480 4.40 39.31 2.05
CA GLU A 480 4.56 38.78 3.40
C GLU A 480 3.54 39.45 4.32
N PHE A 481 2.73 38.65 5.01
CA PHE A 481 1.95 39.13 6.16
C PHE A 481 2.74 38.85 7.43
N LYS A 482 2.88 39.86 8.29
CA LYS A 482 3.55 39.75 9.59
C LYS A 482 2.58 40.08 10.73
N LEU A 483 2.48 39.18 11.69
CA LEU A 483 1.86 39.37 12.99
C LEU A 483 2.97 39.70 14.00
N GLY A 484 2.75 40.74 14.81
CA GLY A 484 3.59 41.07 15.95
C GLY A 484 4.69 42.12 15.75
N PRO A 485 5.46 42.39 16.81
CA PRO A 485 5.45 41.71 18.10
C PRO A 485 4.15 41.96 18.90
N ILE A 486 3.53 40.89 19.40
CA ILE A 486 2.31 40.95 20.22
C ILE A 486 2.66 40.68 21.69
N ASN A 487 2.20 41.58 22.56
CA ASN A 487 2.25 41.44 24.01
C ASN A 487 0.83 41.50 24.58
N MET A 488 0.36 40.42 25.18
CA MET A 488 -0.94 40.36 25.83
C MET A 488 -0.97 39.23 26.86
N SER A 489 -1.90 39.30 27.79
CA SER A 489 -2.17 38.22 28.75
C SER A 489 -3.64 37.82 28.68
N ILE A 490 -4.06 36.74 29.33
CA ILE A 490 -5.45 36.48 29.70
C ILE A 490 -5.49 35.65 30.97
N ARG A 491 -6.43 35.97 31.87
CA ARG A 491 -6.59 35.29 33.16
C ARG A 491 -7.89 34.53 33.26
N SER A 492 -7.92 33.49 34.08
CA SER A 492 -9.15 32.85 34.54
C SER A 492 -10.13 33.86 35.12
N GLY A 493 -11.40 33.79 34.70
CA GLY A 493 -12.45 34.71 35.12
C GLY A 493 -12.45 36.06 34.39
N GLU A 494 -11.69 36.19 33.30
CA GLU A 494 -11.66 37.38 32.44
C GLU A 494 -12.37 37.11 31.11
N ILE A 495 -13.20 38.05 30.65
CA ILE A 495 -13.73 38.12 29.29
C ILE A 495 -12.87 39.09 28.48
N LEU A 496 -12.12 38.56 27.54
CA LEU A 496 -11.31 39.32 26.58
C LEU A 496 -11.98 39.30 25.20
N MET A 497 -12.29 40.48 24.66
CA MET A 497 -12.74 40.61 23.27
C MET A 497 -11.59 41.05 22.36
N ILE A 498 -11.39 40.30 21.27
CA ILE A 498 -10.44 40.64 20.21
C ILE A 498 -11.21 41.12 18.98
N ILE A 499 -10.96 42.36 18.59
CA ILE A 499 -11.68 43.06 17.52
C ILE A 499 -10.69 43.55 16.46
N GLY A 500 -11.16 43.88 15.26
CA GLY A 500 -10.30 44.42 14.19
C GLY A 500 -10.76 43.97 12.81
N GLY A 501 -10.35 44.65 11.74
CA GLY A 501 -10.81 44.36 10.37
C GLY A 501 -10.47 42.95 9.87
N ASN A 502 -11.05 42.57 8.72
CA ASN A 502 -10.65 41.34 8.02
C ASN A 502 -9.18 41.42 7.63
N GLY A 503 -8.43 40.33 7.82
CA GLY A 503 -7.00 40.30 7.55
C GLY A 503 -6.13 41.03 8.58
N SER A 504 -6.66 41.46 9.73
CA SER A 504 -5.84 42.08 10.77
C SER A 504 -4.94 41.11 11.54
N GLY A 505 -5.16 39.79 11.39
CA GLY A 505 -4.39 38.73 12.05
C GLY A 505 -5.10 38.02 13.21
N LYS A 506 -6.40 38.26 13.42
CA LYS A 506 -7.18 37.68 14.55
C LYS A 506 -7.12 36.14 14.56
N SER A 507 -7.49 35.50 13.46
CA SER A 507 -7.47 34.03 13.37
C SER A 507 -6.07 33.45 13.49
N THR A 508 -5.04 34.14 12.99
CA THR A 508 -3.64 33.75 13.18
C THR A 508 -3.24 33.81 14.65
N LEU A 509 -3.60 34.89 15.35
CA LEU A 509 -3.39 35.03 16.79
C LEU A 509 -4.15 33.94 17.56
N SER A 510 -5.40 33.65 17.20
CA SER A 510 -6.17 32.55 17.79
C SER A 510 -5.46 31.21 17.64
N LYS A 511 -4.97 30.87 16.45
CA LYS A 511 -4.22 29.61 16.21
C LYS A 511 -2.93 29.53 17.01
N ILE A 512 -2.23 30.64 17.25
CA ILE A 512 -1.03 30.67 18.10
C ILE A 512 -1.41 30.51 19.58
N MET A 513 -2.40 31.25 20.07
CA MET A 513 -2.86 31.16 21.47
C MET A 513 -3.30 29.74 21.85
N THR A 514 -3.98 29.05 20.94
CA THR A 514 -4.47 27.68 21.18
C THR A 514 -3.45 26.59 20.89
N GLY A 515 -2.21 26.93 20.53
CA GLY A 515 -1.15 25.96 20.24
C GLY A 515 -1.23 25.24 18.88
N LEU A 516 -2.08 25.71 17.96
CA LEU A 516 -2.18 25.14 16.61
C LEU A 516 -1.03 25.57 15.70
N TYR A 517 -0.56 26.82 15.87
CA TYR A 517 0.59 27.39 15.16
C TYR A 517 1.71 27.70 16.15
N ASN A 518 2.96 27.43 15.74
CA ASN A 518 4.13 27.79 16.54
C ASN A 518 4.52 29.24 16.24
N PRO A 519 4.69 30.12 17.25
CA PRO A 519 5.27 31.43 17.01
C PRO A 519 6.67 31.30 16.41
N GLN A 520 7.00 32.18 15.47
CA GLN A 520 8.34 32.25 14.86
C GLN A 520 9.30 33.12 15.69
N GLY A 521 8.74 34.00 16.53
CA GLY A 521 9.48 34.79 17.52
C GLY A 521 8.62 35.02 18.77
N GLY A 522 9.27 35.32 19.90
CA GLY A 522 8.60 35.46 21.19
C GLY A 522 8.35 34.13 21.92
N VAL A 523 7.62 34.19 23.03
CA VAL A 523 7.30 33.03 23.88
C VAL A 523 5.86 33.12 24.39
N VAL A 524 5.15 31.99 24.39
CA VAL A 524 3.88 31.84 25.08
C VAL A 524 4.15 31.18 26.43
N LYS A 525 3.63 31.76 27.52
CA LYS A 525 3.77 31.25 28.88
C LYS A 525 2.41 30.91 29.47
N LEU A 526 2.35 29.81 30.24
CA LEU A 526 1.24 29.46 31.11
C LEU A 526 1.73 29.59 32.55
N ASN A 527 1.07 30.42 33.37
CA ASN A 527 1.41 30.69 34.76
C ASN A 527 2.89 31.08 34.97
N GLY A 528 3.44 31.88 34.06
CA GLY A 528 4.83 32.36 34.09
C GLY A 528 5.88 31.39 33.53
N GLU A 529 5.50 30.14 33.20
CA GLU A 529 6.40 29.15 32.60
C GLU A 529 6.16 29.01 31.10
N LYS A 530 7.21 28.79 30.31
CA LYS A 530 7.08 28.59 28.86
C LYS A 530 6.20 27.37 28.58
N ALA A 531 5.12 27.57 27.84
CA ALA A 531 4.20 26.52 27.49
C ALA A 531 4.62 25.80 26.20
N SER A 532 4.51 24.48 26.20
CA SER A 532 4.52 23.67 24.99
C SER A 532 3.18 23.79 24.24
N MET A 533 3.17 23.40 22.96
CA MET A 533 1.93 23.36 22.18
C MET A 533 0.92 22.39 22.79
N GLU A 534 1.36 21.22 23.22
CA GLU A 534 0.48 20.21 23.84
C GLU A 534 -0.19 20.76 25.11
N GLU A 535 0.54 21.47 25.96
CA GLU A 535 -0.02 22.11 27.16
C GLU A 535 -1.05 23.20 26.82
N LEU A 536 -0.81 23.99 25.76
CA LEU A 536 -1.79 24.96 25.27
C LEU A 536 -3.06 24.24 24.76
N ASN A 537 -2.90 23.23 23.91
CA ASN A 537 -4.01 22.43 23.40
C ASN A 537 -4.82 21.77 24.55
N GLU A 538 -4.14 21.36 25.62
CA GLU A 538 -4.78 20.80 26.82
C GLU A 538 -5.57 21.83 27.64
N CYS A 539 -5.25 23.12 27.56
CA CYS A 539 -5.91 24.18 28.32
C CYS A 539 -7.09 24.86 27.60
N PHE A 540 -7.20 24.70 26.28
CA PHE A 540 -8.22 25.36 25.46
C PHE A 540 -9.35 24.41 25.03
N SER A 541 -10.59 24.93 25.07
CA SER A 541 -11.66 24.56 24.14
C SER A 541 -11.81 25.70 23.13
N ALA A 542 -11.89 25.40 21.83
CA ALA A 542 -11.98 26.43 20.80
C ALA A 542 -13.08 26.12 19.80
N ILE A 543 -13.88 27.15 19.48
CA ILE A 543 -14.87 27.10 18.41
C ILE A 543 -14.42 28.10 17.35
N PHE A 544 -13.71 27.60 16.35
CA PHE A 544 -13.30 28.39 15.19
C PHE A 544 -14.49 28.66 14.24
N SER A 545 -14.36 29.69 13.41
CA SER A 545 -15.38 30.05 12.42
C SER A 545 -15.66 28.91 11.43
N ASP A 546 -14.64 28.11 11.07
CA ASP A 546 -14.68 26.96 10.17
C ASP A 546 -14.76 25.60 10.90
N LEU A 547 -15.47 25.56 12.03
CA LEU A 547 -15.56 24.36 12.89
C LEU A 547 -15.95 23.08 12.15
N HIS A 548 -15.48 21.96 12.69
CA HIS A 548 -15.92 20.61 12.33
C HIS A 548 -16.60 19.94 13.52
N LEU A 549 -17.72 19.25 13.28
CA LEU A 549 -18.40 18.41 14.27
C LEU A 549 -18.21 16.95 13.92
N PHE A 550 -17.67 16.18 14.85
CA PHE A 550 -17.61 14.73 14.74
C PHE A 550 -18.98 14.12 15.01
N ASN A 551 -19.25 12.96 14.39
CA ASN A 551 -20.51 12.23 14.59
C ASN A 551 -20.60 11.52 15.97
N LYS A 552 -19.62 11.71 16.83
CA LYS A 552 -19.53 11.07 18.15
C LYS A 552 -18.78 12.00 19.11
N LEU A 553 -19.21 12.01 20.37
CA LEU A 553 -18.49 12.64 21.47
C LEU A 553 -17.28 11.78 21.86
N TYR A 554 -16.08 12.30 21.58
CA TYR A 554 -14.82 11.69 21.97
C TYR A 554 -14.29 12.36 23.25
N GLY A 555 -13.62 11.59 24.13
CA GLY A 555 -13.04 12.11 25.37
C GLY A 555 -14.04 12.46 26.48
N ILE A 556 -15.34 12.30 26.24
CA ILE A 556 -16.41 12.61 27.21
C ILE A 556 -17.05 11.30 27.69
N ASP A 557 -17.10 11.08 29.00
CA ASP A 557 -17.86 9.98 29.59
C ASP A 557 -19.35 10.34 29.63
N ILE A 558 -20.13 9.63 28.81
CA ILE A 558 -21.58 9.85 28.66
C ILE A 558 -22.34 9.49 29.92
N ASN A 559 -21.90 8.48 30.68
CA ASN A 559 -22.62 8.00 31.85
C ASN A 559 -22.54 9.03 32.99
N THR A 560 -21.37 9.63 33.19
CA THR A 560 -21.17 10.66 34.22
C THR A 560 -21.82 11.98 33.83
N ASN A 561 -21.82 12.33 32.53
CA ASN A 561 -22.29 13.63 32.06
C ASN A 561 -23.73 13.64 31.54
N LYS A 562 -24.49 12.54 31.64
CA LYS A 562 -25.84 12.44 31.06
C LYS A 562 -26.79 13.56 31.50
N GLY A 563 -26.76 13.92 32.78
CA GLY A 563 -27.55 15.05 33.32
C GLY A 563 -27.12 16.37 32.67
N THR A 564 -25.83 16.67 32.74
CA THR A 564 -25.23 17.88 32.16
C THR A 564 -25.48 18.00 30.65
N ILE A 565 -25.39 16.89 29.91
CA ILE A 565 -25.70 16.85 28.47
C ILE A 565 -27.15 17.28 28.24
N ASN A 566 -28.11 16.72 28.98
CA ASN A 566 -29.52 17.07 28.84
C ASN A 566 -29.80 18.53 29.22
N ASP A 567 -29.15 19.03 30.26
CA ASP A 567 -29.32 20.41 30.71
C ASP A 567 -28.71 21.40 29.71
N LEU A 568 -27.53 21.11 29.17
CA LEU A 568 -26.90 21.91 28.12
C LEU A 568 -27.68 21.87 26.80
N LEU A 569 -28.25 20.71 26.43
CA LEU A 569 -29.13 20.60 25.26
C LEU A 569 -30.35 21.50 25.41
N LYS A 570 -30.99 21.50 26.59
CA LYS A 570 -32.12 22.40 26.89
C LYS A 570 -31.72 23.87 26.90
N LEU A 571 -30.63 24.20 27.58
CA LEU A 571 -30.09 25.57 27.66
C LEU A 571 -29.85 26.14 26.26
N MET A 572 -29.35 25.31 25.34
CA MET A 572 -29.04 25.72 23.98
C MET A 572 -30.20 25.56 22.99
N LYS A 573 -31.40 25.17 23.46
CA LYS A 573 -32.61 24.90 22.64
C LYS A 573 -32.36 23.82 21.56
N MET A 574 -31.63 22.76 21.90
CA MET A 574 -31.18 21.69 20.98
C MET A 574 -31.79 20.31 21.26
N GLU A 575 -32.55 20.14 22.34
CA GLU A 575 -33.08 18.84 22.81
C GLU A 575 -34.04 18.15 21.82
N SER A 576 -34.69 18.92 20.94
CA SER A 576 -35.57 18.40 19.88
C SER A 576 -34.84 18.10 18.56
N LYS A 577 -33.55 18.46 18.45
CA LYS A 577 -32.76 18.40 17.20
C LYS A 577 -31.61 17.42 17.28
N VAL A 578 -31.07 17.21 18.47
CA VAL A 578 -29.90 16.37 18.72
C VAL A 578 -30.24 15.35 19.78
N PHE A 579 -29.92 14.09 19.48
CA PHE A 579 -29.99 12.98 20.40
C PHE A 579 -28.62 12.32 20.50
N ILE A 580 -28.12 12.14 21.72
CA ILE A 580 -26.85 11.45 21.99
C ILE A 580 -27.17 10.08 22.56
N ASP A 581 -26.70 9.02 21.90
CA ASP A 581 -26.92 7.65 22.36
C ASP A 581 -25.96 7.25 23.48
N SER A 582 -26.16 6.07 24.07
CA SER A 582 -25.30 5.54 25.15
C SER A 582 -23.85 5.31 24.73
N ASN A 583 -23.57 5.22 23.43
CA ASN A 583 -22.23 5.06 22.87
C ASN A 583 -21.58 6.41 22.54
N GLY A 584 -22.24 7.52 22.83
CA GLY A 584 -21.81 8.88 22.54
C GLY A 584 -22.01 9.32 21.09
N ASN A 585 -22.69 8.53 20.25
CA ASN A 585 -22.96 8.93 18.87
C ASN A 585 -23.96 10.08 18.85
N ILE A 586 -23.65 11.10 18.08
CA ILE A 586 -24.49 12.28 17.87
C ILE A 586 -25.41 11.98 16.69
N ASN A 587 -26.68 11.79 16.99
CA ASN A 587 -27.72 11.67 15.98
C ASN A 587 -28.42 13.03 15.87
N SER A 588 -28.27 13.68 14.71
CA SER A 588 -28.90 14.97 14.44
C SER A 588 -29.53 14.97 13.06
N ASN A 589 -30.64 15.69 12.93
CA ASN A 589 -31.14 16.10 11.61
C ASN A 589 -30.18 17.14 10.99
N GLU A 590 -30.40 17.55 9.73
CA GLU A 590 -29.61 18.62 9.12
C GLU A 590 -29.65 19.89 9.99
N LEU A 591 -28.52 20.18 10.66
CA LEU A 591 -28.38 21.34 11.54
C LEU A 591 -28.02 22.60 10.73
N SER A 592 -28.66 23.73 11.04
CA SER A 592 -28.22 25.04 10.54
C SER A 592 -26.85 25.41 11.10
N THR A 593 -26.16 26.39 10.50
CA THR A 593 -24.82 26.77 10.97
C THR A 593 -24.82 27.30 12.41
N GLY A 594 -25.82 28.12 12.77
CA GLY A 594 -26.04 28.53 14.15
C GLY A 594 -26.27 27.36 15.11
N GLN A 595 -27.05 26.34 14.70
CA GLN A 595 -27.26 25.12 15.50
C GLN A 595 -25.99 24.28 15.64
N LYS A 596 -25.14 24.22 14.60
CA LYS A 596 -23.82 23.57 14.69
C LYS A 596 -22.92 24.29 15.71
N LYS A 597 -22.91 25.62 15.71
CA LYS A 597 -22.17 26.43 16.71
C LYS A 597 -22.71 26.22 18.14
N ARG A 598 -24.03 26.08 18.31
CA ARG A 598 -24.63 25.72 19.60
C ARG A 598 -24.20 24.33 20.08
N LEU A 599 -24.17 23.34 19.18
CA LEU A 599 -23.66 22.01 19.52
C LEU A 599 -22.16 22.02 19.85
N ALA A 600 -21.34 22.77 19.10
CA ALA A 600 -19.92 22.96 19.42
C ALA A 600 -19.71 23.61 20.80
N TYR A 601 -20.59 24.54 21.18
CA TYR A 601 -20.60 25.15 22.52
C TYR A 601 -20.91 24.12 23.61
N ILE A 602 -21.92 23.28 23.41
CA ILE A 602 -22.23 22.18 24.34
C ILE A 602 -21.00 21.28 24.53
N ILE A 603 -20.33 20.90 23.45
CA ILE A 603 -19.13 20.05 23.50
C ILE A 603 -18.01 20.74 24.27
N SER A 604 -17.76 22.04 24.01
CA SER A 604 -16.75 22.82 24.72
C SER A 604 -17.02 22.92 26.23
N CYS A 605 -18.29 23.07 26.62
CA CYS A 605 -18.68 23.05 28.04
C CYS A 605 -18.44 21.68 28.69
N LEU A 606 -18.67 20.57 27.97
CA LEU A 606 -18.42 19.22 28.46
C LEU A 606 -16.93 18.89 28.59
N GLU A 607 -16.08 19.43 27.71
CA GLU A 607 -14.62 19.32 27.83
C GLU A 607 -14.08 20.04 29.09
N ASN A 608 -14.82 21.05 29.58
CA ASN A 608 -14.56 21.76 30.83
C ASN A 608 -13.13 22.35 30.92
N LYS A 609 -12.55 22.77 29.79
CA LYS A 609 -11.23 23.40 29.70
C LYS A 609 -11.21 24.78 30.40
N PRO A 610 -10.10 25.20 31.01
CA PRO A 610 -10.00 26.48 31.74
C PRO A 610 -10.06 27.72 30.84
N LEU A 611 -9.62 27.61 29.58
CA LEU A 611 -9.69 28.67 28.58
C LEU A 611 -10.67 28.28 27.46
N ILE A 612 -11.50 29.23 27.04
CA ILE A 612 -12.45 29.05 25.94
C ILE A 612 -12.21 30.14 24.90
N LEU A 613 -12.03 29.74 23.63
CA LEU A 613 -11.91 30.65 22.49
C LEU A 613 -13.14 30.52 21.58
N LEU A 614 -13.80 31.64 21.30
CA LEU A 614 -15.01 31.73 20.50
C LEU A 614 -14.77 32.66 19.32
N ASP A 615 -14.50 32.10 18.15
CA ASP A 615 -14.21 32.86 16.93
C ASP A 615 -15.48 33.09 16.11
N GLU A 616 -15.96 34.34 16.09
CA GLU A 616 -17.19 34.77 15.41
C GLU A 616 -18.40 33.87 15.75
N TRP A 617 -18.45 33.35 16.98
CA TRP A 617 -19.45 32.37 17.37
C TRP A 617 -20.88 32.92 17.23
N ALA A 618 -21.08 34.17 17.65
CA ALA A 618 -22.37 34.85 17.68
C ALA A 618 -22.85 35.32 16.29
N ALA A 619 -21.98 35.32 15.27
CA ALA A 619 -22.27 35.91 13.95
C ALA A 619 -23.43 35.23 13.20
N GLU A 620 -23.68 33.95 13.49
CA GLU A 620 -24.72 33.13 12.82
C GLU A 620 -25.93 32.84 13.71
N GLN A 621 -26.02 33.51 14.86
CA GLN A 621 -27.14 33.39 15.78
C GLN A 621 -28.23 34.42 15.47
N ASP A 622 -29.47 34.08 15.80
CA ASP A 622 -30.57 35.03 15.80
C ASP A 622 -30.38 36.11 16.90
N PRO A 623 -30.97 37.31 16.76
CA PRO A 623 -30.74 38.41 17.71
C PRO A 623 -31.05 38.08 19.18
N GLU A 624 -32.10 37.29 19.42
CA GLU A 624 -32.48 36.86 20.78
C GLU A 624 -31.37 35.96 21.37
N PHE A 625 -30.92 34.94 20.62
CA PHE A 625 -29.86 34.06 21.08
C PHE A 625 -28.49 34.75 21.16
N LYS A 626 -28.27 35.77 20.33
CA LYS A 626 -27.07 36.60 20.36
C LYS A 626 -26.99 37.42 21.64
N ALA A 627 -28.09 38.08 22.04
CA ALA A 627 -28.19 38.78 23.31
C ALA A 627 -27.99 37.80 24.49
N PHE A 628 -28.70 36.66 24.46
CA PHE A 628 -28.53 35.59 25.45
C PHE A 628 -27.07 35.11 25.57
N PHE A 629 -26.36 34.98 24.44
CA PHE A 629 -24.96 34.60 24.44
C PHE A 629 -24.08 35.62 25.15
N TYR A 630 -24.15 36.90 24.76
CA TYR A 630 -23.30 37.94 25.35
C TYR A 630 -23.67 38.23 26.80
N GLU A 631 -24.96 38.40 27.10
CA GLU A 631 -25.43 38.89 28.40
C GLU A 631 -25.50 37.79 29.47
N GLU A 632 -25.80 36.55 29.08
CA GLU A 632 -26.00 35.45 30.03
C GLU A 632 -24.90 34.37 29.92
N LEU A 633 -24.67 33.80 28.73
CA LEU A 633 -23.74 32.66 28.60
C LEU A 633 -22.29 33.03 28.95
N LEU A 634 -21.79 34.19 28.51
CA LEU A 634 -20.45 34.65 28.89
C LEU A 634 -20.32 34.88 30.40
N SER A 635 -21.36 35.42 31.04
CA SER A 635 -21.41 35.61 32.49
C SER A 635 -21.38 34.28 33.24
N ILE A 636 -22.12 33.27 32.76
CA ILE A 636 -22.10 31.91 33.31
C ILE A 636 -20.69 31.32 33.23
N LEU A 637 -20.04 31.37 32.06
CA LEU A 637 -18.67 30.86 31.90
C LEU A 637 -17.67 31.60 32.80
N LYS A 638 -17.82 32.93 32.94
CA LYS A 638 -16.97 33.75 33.81
C LYS A 638 -17.15 33.37 35.27
N SER A 639 -18.40 33.14 35.71
CA SER A 639 -18.71 32.69 37.09
C SER A 639 -18.12 31.32 37.42
N GLN A 640 -17.90 30.48 36.40
CA GLN A 640 -17.19 29.20 36.52
C GLN A 640 -15.67 29.35 36.56
N GLY A 641 -15.14 30.58 36.52
CA GLY A 641 -13.70 30.87 36.55
C GLY A 641 -12.99 30.66 35.21
N LYS A 642 -13.71 30.56 34.09
CA LYS A 642 -13.12 30.38 32.76
C LYS A 642 -12.47 31.67 32.27
N GLY A 643 -11.31 31.57 31.61
CA GLY A 643 -10.78 32.67 30.80
C GLY A 643 -11.41 32.59 29.41
N ILE A 644 -12.08 33.66 28.96
CA ILE A 644 -12.92 33.63 27.77
C ILE A 644 -12.39 34.62 26.74
N ILE A 645 -12.03 34.11 25.56
CA ILE A 645 -11.60 34.90 24.42
C ILE A 645 -12.72 34.91 23.40
N VAL A 646 -13.24 36.09 23.07
CA VAL A 646 -14.27 36.25 22.05
C VAL A 646 -13.71 37.08 20.92
N VAL A 647 -13.55 36.48 19.74
CA VAL A 647 -13.23 37.22 18.52
C VAL A 647 -14.54 37.66 17.88
N THR A 648 -14.77 38.97 17.81
CA THR A 648 -16.05 39.50 17.34
C THR A 648 -15.92 40.89 16.71
N HIS A 649 -16.98 41.26 15.99
CA HIS A 649 -17.19 42.57 15.40
C HIS A 649 -18.42 43.29 16.00
N ASP A 650 -19.06 42.69 17.01
CA ASP A 650 -20.31 43.19 17.59
C ASP A 650 -20.06 44.27 18.65
N ASP A 651 -19.90 45.51 18.18
CA ASP A 651 -19.60 46.69 18.99
C ASP A 651 -20.59 46.98 20.12
N GLN A 652 -21.88 46.69 19.90
CA GLN A 652 -22.94 46.84 20.91
C GLN A 652 -22.63 46.09 22.22
N TYR A 653 -21.85 45.01 22.18
CA TYR A 653 -21.60 44.13 23.32
C TYR A 653 -20.20 44.28 23.93
N PHE A 654 -19.40 45.26 23.49
CA PHE A 654 -18.05 45.46 24.03
C PHE A 654 -18.03 45.79 25.53
N SER A 655 -19.12 46.36 26.06
CA SER A 655 -19.27 46.65 27.50
C SER A 655 -19.35 45.41 28.38
N VAL A 656 -19.62 44.23 27.81
CA VAL A 656 -19.64 42.95 28.55
C VAL A 656 -18.23 42.45 28.84
N ALA A 657 -17.24 42.85 28.03
CA ALA A 657 -15.87 42.41 28.19
C ALA A 657 -15.18 43.13 29.36
N ASP A 658 -14.31 42.42 30.07
CA ASP A 658 -13.37 43.04 31.01
C ASP A 658 -12.29 43.83 30.27
N ARG A 659 -11.93 43.35 29.06
CA ARG A 659 -10.90 43.96 28.23
C ARG A 659 -11.20 43.80 26.75
N VAL A 660 -10.88 44.83 25.97
CA VAL A 660 -11.02 44.84 24.52
C VAL A 660 -9.68 45.15 23.87
N ILE A 661 -9.23 44.27 22.97
CA ILE A 661 -8.02 44.44 22.17
C ILE A 661 -8.41 44.66 20.71
N LYS A 662 -7.98 45.79 20.14
CA LYS A 662 -8.10 46.07 18.70
C LYS A 662 -6.83 45.71 17.96
N LEU A 663 -6.93 44.74 17.07
CA LEU A 663 -5.86 44.29 16.18
C LEU A 663 -6.00 44.95 14.79
N GLU A 664 -4.92 45.53 14.28
CA GLU A 664 -4.86 46.18 12.98
C GLU A 664 -3.51 45.90 12.31
N SER A 665 -3.55 45.37 11.08
CA SER A 665 -2.36 45.01 10.29
C SER A 665 -1.29 44.24 11.08
N GLY A 666 -1.72 43.23 11.84
CA GLY A 666 -0.84 42.37 12.62
C GLY A 666 -0.37 42.94 13.96
N GLN A 667 -0.82 44.14 14.36
CA GLN A 667 -0.39 44.82 15.59
C GLN A 667 -1.57 45.15 16.51
N ILE A 668 -1.33 45.15 17.83
CA ILE A 668 -2.28 45.69 18.80
C ILE A 668 -2.23 47.22 18.75
N LYS A 669 -3.34 47.86 18.37
CA LYS A 669 -3.47 49.33 18.34
C LYS A 669 -4.05 49.89 19.62
N HIS A 670 -5.02 49.20 20.21
CA HIS A 670 -5.64 49.60 21.47
C HIS A 670 -5.81 48.38 22.36
N ASN A 671 -5.54 48.58 23.65
CA ASN A 671 -5.80 47.63 24.71
C ASN A 671 -6.52 48.40 25.83
N HIS A 672 -7.84 48.24 25.92
CA HIS A 672 -8.68 49.01 26.84
C HIS A 672 -9.29 48.08 27.89
N TYR A 673 -9.02 48.36 29.17
CA TYR A 673 -9.73 47.74 30.28
C TYR A 673 -11.05 48.47 30.45
N MET A 674 -12.17 47.74 30.42
CA MET A 674 -13.47 48.31 30.70
C MET A 674 -13.59 48.43 32.22
N MET A 675 -13.83 49.64 32.73
CA MET A 675 -14.22 49.80 34.13
C MET A 675 -15.64 49.26 34.27
N VAL A 676 -15.78 48.14 34.98
CA VAL A 676 -17.08 47.55 35.35
C VAL A 676 -17.66 48.32 36.53
#